data_AF-A0A0V1AUZ1-F1
#
_entry.id   AF-A0A0V1AUZ1-F1
#
_cell.length_a   1.000
_cell.length_b   1.000
_cell.length_c   1.000
_cell.angle_alpha   90.00
_cell.angle_beta   90.00
_cell.angle_gamma   90.00
#
_symmetry.space_group_name_H-M   'P 1'
#
loop_
_entity.id
_entity.type
_entity.pdbx_description
1 polymer ?
#
loop_
_entity_poly.entity_id
_entity_poly.type
_entity_poly.pdbx_seq_one_letter_code
_entity_poly.pdbx_strand_id
1 'polypeptide(L)'
;MDEWLIRKPVKRQLAEMESQQGSTAGDVNNKRKIDEKESANFQLSNRRKVIRKYDIDYLKFGFTWNGDHKDPRPFCVIYYEILANESMRPNKQLRHIETKHMDLKSKPLQFFESKLKELNASQCVLSHFTNVNEKAMHASYLISLRIAQSGQPHTIGESLVLPSIKDAVGVMFGDTYLKKIELIPLSNDTLDESTDIQGLFQLIVFILFVWNSEPHEDILFCEPIIRGTSEEIYETLDAYVKSKELDWRNCVGICTDGARAMCGKNSGVVTRVLKQSPNATWTHCSIHREALVSKTISEDLKNVLNTAVKIINLIKSKPLESRLFEKLCEEMGSSHKSLLFHSEVRWLSRGKVLTRLVELREEVAVFLKGQSDYSKVLQDEKFVLKLTYLADIFSKLNELNLYLQRMDAADIFSVHDKIRDRNYCCFETLATFIVEKEATLDEDLISMIVVHLDSLKESFDYYFSEEMKFCDKNIWIVNPFQSDVVSTGISTKADEELIDLSEDSSFKMSFDRKRLKQFWLSVENTYPTLSTAALKVLLPFTTSYMCEIGFSAMIGIKTKLRNKLQISNNLRLKLTHISVDVEEVIIIPIFHFINFSHSKISTFQNAAGGAAQNWLTNKSIVYKAPGQVNGKIIVAGAAGNWQDGAGAINAANGHSFAKALEHVVGNDGTIKFLAYNNAPPRVPKVKTKSNSKGVIILSTNADAAAWIVHTVPGFPIPKTVYTWPAAETAKGHLLLCLTIPESQINAIAASLLFIQPMIHYNDIPETETAAMPYFGKLIKGEIPTLPPFTSRGSIRTENAGGPLTVHIYSKSESSKYEIYKKIIVKSLKKTIKVWSRRDNKLKGDCRVSQRHIRLITSPASVNGHNTNLELDETSWAVSDPRNIFCHIDKPYFKDQAKEPSLAVCIENNDIFARFND
;
A
#
# COMPACT_ATOMS: atom_id res chain seq x y z
N MET A 1 27.71 -26.76 -8.79
CA MET A 1 27.32 -26.79 -7.36
C MET A 1 27.12 -28.25 -6.96
N ASP A 2 28.15 -29.11 -7.16
CA ASP A 2 27.94 -30.55 -7.41
C ASP A 2 29.01 -31.45 -6.75
N GLU A 3 29.49 -31.10 -5.56
CA GLU A 3 30.38 -31.97 -4.76
C GLU A 3 29.87 -32.26 -3.33
N TRP A 4 28.64 -31.86 -3.00
CA TRP A 4 28.00 -32.18 -1.70
C TRP A 4 26.71 -32.99 -1.81
N LEU A 5 26.50 -33.68 -2.94
CA LEU A 5 25.64 -34.87 -3.00
C LEU A 5 26.50 -36.14 -2.94
N ILE A 6 26.98 -36.49 -1.74
CA ILE A 6 27.32 -37.89 -1.43
C ILE A 6 26.43 -38.36 -0.28
N ARG A 7 25.28 -38.91 -0.66
CA ARG A 7 24.60 -39.92 0.16
C ARG A 7 25.59 -41.07 0.38
N LYS A 8 25.78 -41.51 1.62
CA LYS A 8 26.15 -42.92 1.87
C LYS A 8 25.05 -43.61 2.67
N PRO A 9 24.79 -44.90 2.41
CA PRO A 9 23.49 -45.49 2.67
C PRO A 9 23.41 -46.00 4.10
N VAL A 10 22.25 -45.84 4.73
CA VAL A 10 21.87 -46.69 5.86
C VAL A 10 21.67 -48.10 5.30
N LYS A 11 22.67 -48.97 5.47
CA LYS A 11 22.46 -50.41 5.33
C LYS A 11 21.51 -50.85 6.44
N ARG A 12 20.28 -51.22 6.09
CA ARG A 12 19.55 -52.21 6.89
C ARG A 12 20.42 -53.48 6.91
N GLN A 13 20.74 -53.96 8.09
CA GLN A 13 21.03 -55.38 8.26
C GLN A 13 19.72 -56.13 8.00
N LEU A 14 19.74 -57.00 7.00
CA LEU A 14 18.91 -58.19 6.94
C LEU A 14 19.78 -59.28 6.32
N ALA A 15 20.24 -60.18 7.17
CA ALA A 15 20.79 -61.47 6.79
C ALA A 15 20.07 -62.50 7.66
N GLU A 16 19.54 -63.54 7.03
CA GLU A 16 19.20 -64.87 7.57
C GLU A 16 18.28 -64.88 8.82
N MET A 17 17.03 -65.35 8.74
CA MET A 17 16.62 -66.71 8.33
C MET A 17 15.21 -66.72 7.69
N GLU A 18 14.97 -67.68 6.77
CA GLU A 18 13.72 -68.45 6.53
C GLU A 18 12.33 -67.72 6.47
N SER A 19 11.42 -67.93 5.51
CA SER A 19 11.31 -68.92 4.42
C SER A 19 10.17 -68.58 3.41
N GLN A 20 10.10 -69.34 2.31
CA GLN A 20 8.93 -69.61 1.42
C GLN A 20 8.28 -68.53 0.51
N GLN A 21 8.44 -68.78 -0.81
CA GLN A 21 7.44 -68.68 -1.90
C GLN A 21 6.87 -67.29 -2.32
N GLY A 22 6.80 -66.92 -3.61
CA GLY A 22 7.31 -67.55 -4.85
C GLY A 22 6.79 -66.86 -6.13
N SER A 23 7.41 -67.13 -7.29
CA SER A 23 6.95 -66.82 -8.69
C SER A 23 6.74 -65.34 -9.11
N THR A 24 7.00 -64.86 -10.35
CA THR A 24 7.60 -65.42 -11.59
C THR A 24 8.08 -64.28 -12.53
N ALA A 25 8.93 -64.64 -13.51
CA ALA A 25 9.43 -63.96 -14.73
C ALA A 25 8.72 -62.70 -15.32
N GLY A 26 9.39 -61.84 -16.12
CA GLY A 26 10.79 -61.83 -16.63
C GLY A 26 10.98 -60.90 -17.85
N ASP A 27 12.23 -60.75 -18.35
CA ASP A 27 12.68 -60.30 -19.71
C ASP A 27 12.16 -58.94 -20.29
N VAL A 28 12.75 -58.22 -21.28
CA VAL A 28 13.92 -58.33 -22.20
C VAL A 28 14.23 -56.88 -22.74
N ASN A 29 15.34 -56.46 -23.40
CA ASN A 29 16.79 -56.70 -23.33
C ASN A 29 17.53 -55.81 -24.40
N ASN A 30 18.66 -55.16 -24.06
CA ASN A 30 19.68 -54.53 -24.97
C ASN A 30 19.28 -53.33 -25.89
N LYS A 31 20.19 -52.57 -26.55
CA LYS A 31 21.54 -51.98 -26.33
C LYS A 31 22.09 -51.41 -27.67
N ARG A 32 23.08 -50.48 -27.57
CA ARG A 32 23.86 -49.75 -28.64
C ARG A 32 23.06 -48.62 -29.30
N LYS A 33 23.64 -47.57 -29.92
CA LYS A 33 25.04 -47.07 -30.16
C LYS A 33 25.00 -45.54 -29.86
N ILE A 34 25.95 -44.82 -29.26
CA ILE A 34 27.38 -44.49 -29.54
C ILE A 34 27.67 -43.96 -30.95
N ASP A 35 28.02 -42.67 -31.01
CA ASP A 35 29.13 -42.13 -31.81
C ASP A 35 29.97 -41.18 -30.92
N GLU A 36 31.26 -41.05 -31.21
CA GLU A 36 32.27 -40.41 -30.35
C GLU A 36 32.84 -39.12 -30.97
N LYS A 37 33.07 -38.08 -30.16
CA LYS A 37 34.27 -37.20 -30.15
C LYS A 37 34.09 -35.99 -29.21
N GLU A 38 34.65 -36.07 -28.00
CA GLU A 38 35.34 -34.98 -27.27
C GLU A 38 35.71 -35.45 -25.83
N SER A 39 36.61 -36.43 -25.71
CA SER A 39 37.04 -36.96 -24.41
C SER A 39 38.50 -37.45 -24.42
N ALA A 40 39.37 -36.75 -25.14
CA ALA A 40 40.80 -37.08 -25.25
C ALA A 40 41.71 -35.94 -24.79
N ASN A 41 41.58 -35.51 -23.52
CA ASN A 41 42.61 -34.71 -22.83
C ASN A 41 42.42 -34.66 -21.30
N PHE A 42 42.48 -35.81 -20.61
CA PHE A 42 42.59 -35.81 -19.15
C PHE A 42 43.41 -36.97 -18.56
N GLN A 43 44.70 -37.04 -18.93
CA GLN A 43 45.70 -37.78 -18.15
C GLN A 43 47.12 -37.27 -18.46
N LEU A 44 47.65 -36.37 -17.62
CA LEU A 44 49.06 -36.30 -17.16
C LEU A 44 49.39 -34.97 -16.45
N SER A 45 49.18 -34.92 -15.13
CA SER A 45 50.23 -34.53 -14.16
C SER A 45 49.65 -34.41 -12.74
N ASN A 46 49.60 -35.54 -12.03
CA ASN A 46 49.26 -35.57 -10.60
C ASN A 46 50.42 -35.00 -9.75
N ARG A 47 50.67 -33.69 -9.84
CA ARG A 47 51.45 -32.98 -8.82
C ARG A 47 50.58 -32.88 -7.57
N ARG A 48 50.89 -33.69 -6.54
CA ARG A 48 50.27 -33.57 -5.20
C ARG A 48 50.30 -32.10 -4.77
N LYS A 49 49.12 -31.51 -4.57
CA LYS A 49 48.96 -30.09 -4.21
C LYS A 49 49.54 -29.87 -2.82
N VAL A 50 50.74 -29.30 -2.74
CA VAL A 50 51.43 -29.04 -1.46
C VAL A 50 50.76 -27.86 -0.76
N ILE A 51 49.79 -28.19 0.10
CA ILE A 51 49.12 -27.24 0.98
C ILE A 51 50.11 -26.84 2.09
N ARG A 52 50.34 -25.53 2.24
CA ARG A 52 51.21 -24.95 3.28
C ARG A 52 50.38 -24.53 4.47
N LYS A 53 50.83 -24.85 5.68
CA LYS A 53 50.21 -24.35 6.91
C LYS A 53 50.57 -22.87 7.11
N TYR A 54 49.73 -22.17 7.87
CA TYR A 54 50.05 -20.84 8.37
C TYR A 54 51.15 -20.94 9.44
N ASP A 55 52.04 -19.94 9.45
CA ASP A 55 53.03 -19.71 10.50
C ASP A 55 52.77 -18.33 11.09
N ILE A 56 52.87 -18.20 12.42
CA ILE A 56 52.65 -16.93 13.12
C ILE A 56 53.66 -15.85 12.67
N ASP A 57 54.84 -16.28 12.23
CA ASP A 57 55.87 -15.41 11.67
C ASP A 57 55.42 -14.66 10.40
N TYR A 58 54.39 -15.12 9.69
CA TYR A 58 53.87 -14.42 8.51
C TYR A 58 53.18 -13.09 8.83
N LEU A 59 52.86 -12.82 10.11
CA LEU A 59 52.35 -11.53 10.55
C LEU A 59 53.39 -10.41 10.36
N LYS A 60 54.70 -10.70 10.34
CA LYS A 60 55.75 -9.72 9.99
C LYS A 60 55.71 -9.28 8.52
N PHE A 61 54.99 -10.02 7.69
CA PHE A 61 54.66 -9.68 6.30
C PHE A 61 53.21 -9.22 6.15
N GLY A 62 52.52 -8.84 7.24
CA GLY A 62 51.15 -8.31 7.21
C GLY A 62 50.05 -9.32 6.87
N PHE A 63 50.32 -10.63 7.00
CA PHE A 63 49.35 -11.68 6.75
C PHE A 63 48.97 -12.43 8.03
N THR A 64 47.68 -12.59 8.26
CA THR A 64 47.12 -13.67 9.08
C THR A 64 46.58 -14.77 8.15
N TRP A 65 45.73 -15.67 8.64
CA TRP A 65 45.07 -16.69 7.84
C TRP A 65 43.54 -16.65 8.00
N ASN A 66 42.83 -17.24 7.04
CA ASN A 66 41.38 -17.42 7.03
C ASN A 66 41.04 -18.79 6.38
N GLY A 67 39.90 -19.39 6.73
CA GLY A 67 39.44 -20.70 6.22
C GLY A 67 39.62 -21.87 7.20
N ASP A 68 39.77 -23.09 6.66
CA ASP A 68 40.01 -24.32 7.45
C ASP A 68 41.50 -24.43 7.83
N HIS A 69 41.80 -24.88 9.05
CA HIS A 69 43.16 -25.26 9.49
C HIS A 69 43.85 -26.27 8.56
N LYS A 70 43.09 -27.04 7.77
CA LYS A 70 43.61 -27.99 6.77
C LYS A 70 43.97 -27.37 5.41
N ASP A 71 43.41 -26.22 5.03
CA ASP A 71 43.79 -25.42 3.85
C ASP A 71 43.76 -23.91 4.19
N PRO A 72 44.67 -23.44 5.05
CA PRO A 72 44.64 -22.05 5.51
C PRO A 72 45.01 -21.11 4.37
N ARG A 73 44.23 -20.05 4.16
CA ARG A 73 44.45 -19.05 3.11
C ARG A 73 45.06 -17.78 3.71
N PRO A 74 46.17 -17.26 3.16
CA PRO A 74 46.77 -16.03 3.67
C PRO A 74 45.82 -14.85 3.49
N PHE A 75 45.62 -14.07 4.54
CA PHE A 75 44.68 -12.96 4.61
C PHE A 75 45.41 -11.67 5.01
N CYS A 76 45.42 -10.67 4.13
CA CYS A 76 46.13 -9.41 4.35
C CYS A 76 45.40 -8.56 5.40
N VAL A 77 46.05 -8.26 6.53
CA VAL A 77 45.42 -7.52 7.65
C VAL A 77 45.22 -6.02 7.38
N ILE A 78 45.75 -5.50 6.26
CA ILE A 78 45.62 -4.08 5.88
C ILE A 78 44.45 -3.86 4.91
N TYR A 79 44.32 -4.70 3.88
CA TYR A 79 43.34 -4.54 2.79
C TYR A 79 42.24 -5.62 2.75
N TYR A 80 42.27 -6.59 3.68
CA TYR A 80 41.27 -7.66 3.79
C TYR A 80 41.17 -8.54 2.54
N GLU A 81 42.28 -8.72 1.82
CA GLU A 81 42.36 -9.61 0.65
C GLU A 81 42.75 -11.03 1.06
N ILE A 82 41.98 -12.04 0.61
CA ILE A 82 42.27 -13.46 0.82
C ILE A 82 42.99 -14.00 -0.43
N LEU A 83 44.23 -14.46 -0.26
CA LEU A 83 45.04 -15.03 -1.32
C LEU A 83 44.92 -16.56 -1.38
N ALA A 84 45.34 -17.17 -2.48
CA ALA A 84 45.45 -18.63 -2.59
C ALA A 84 46.54 -19.19 -1.65
N ASN A 85 46.38 -20.44 -1.17
CA ASN A 85 47.34 -21.09 -0.27
C ASN A 85 48.80 -21.10 -0.81
N GLU A 86 49.01 -21.13 -2.12
CA GLU A 86 50.35 -21.00 -2.71
C GLU A 86 51.09 -19.71 -2.33
N SER A 87 50.35 -18.66 -1.98
CA SER A 87 50.88 -17.38 -1.51
C SER A 87 51.29 -17.42 -0.02
N MET A 88 51.23 -18.57 0.66
CA MET A 88 51.90 -18.79 1.96
C MET A 88 53.44 -18.88 1.86
N ARG A 89 54.04 -18.65 0.68
CA ARG A 89 55.50 -18.53 0.57
C ARG A 89 55.92 -17.10 0.98
N PRO A 90 56.89 -16.91 1.90
CA PRO A 90 57.35 -15.59 2.34
C PRO A 90 57.63 -14.63 1.18
N ASN A 91 58.35 -15.07 0.15
CA ASN A 91 58.69 -14.22 -1.00
C ASN A 91 57.46 -13.77 -1.83
N LYS A 92 56.34 -14.51 -1.80
CA LYS A 92 55.07 -14.09 -2.43
C LYS A 92 54.31 -13.08 -1.55
N GLN A 93 54.34 -13.24 -0.23
CA GLN A 93 53.76 -12.28 0.72
C GLN A 93 54.53 -10.96 0.73
N LEU A 94 55.87 -11.04 0.78
CA LEU A 94 56.77 -9.89 0.65
C LEU A 94 56.50 -9.16 -0.66
N ARG A 95 56.45 -9.87 -1.80
CA ARG A 95 56.12 -9.27 -3.11
C ARG A 95 54.72 -8.65 -3.14
N HIS A 96 53.73 -9.20 -2.44
CA HIS A 96 52.41 -8.56 -2.31
C HIS A 96 52.52 -7.22 -1.57
N ILE A 97 53.20 -7.18 -0.42
CA ILE A 97 53.47 -5.91 0.28
C ILE A 97 54.28 -4.94 -0.61
N GLU A 98 55.34 -5.40 -1.26
CA GLU A 98 56.18 -4.53 -2.10
C GLU A 98 55.45 -3.94 -3.31
N THR A 99 54.47 -4.67 -3.88
CA THR A 99 53.72 -4.23 -5.06
C THR A 99 52.42 -3.48 -4.74
N LYS A 100 51.80 -3.73 -3.58
CA LYS A 100 50.55 -3.08 -3.16
C LYS A 100 50.74 -2.02 -2.08
N HIS A 101 51.79 -2.12 -1.27
CA HIS A 101 51.99 -1.38 -0.02
C HIS A 101 53.47 -0.98 0.16
N MET A 102 54.08 -0.39 -0.89
CA MET A 102 55.50 -0.02 -0.92
C MET A 102 55.94 0.77 0.33
N ASP A 103 55.09 1.69 0.79
CA ASP A 103 55.31 2.57 1.95
C ASP A 103 55.27 1.86 3.32
N LEU A 104 54.80 0.60 3.36
CA LEU A 104 54.62 -0.19 4.59
C LEU A 104 55.66 -1.31 4.76
N LYS A 105 56.57 -1.48 3.79
CA LYS A 105 57.63 -2.51 3.79
C LYS A 105 58.52 -2.50 5.05
N SER A 106 58.73 -1.34 5.66
CA SER A 106 59.62 -1.14 6.81
C SER A 106 58.91 -1.05 8.17
N LYS A 107 57.59 -1.31 8.24
CA LYS A 107 56.85 -1.22 9.51
C LYS A 107 57.16 -2.42 10.42
N PRO A 108 57.31 -2.22 11.74
CA PRO A 108 57.63 -3.30 12.68
C PRO A 108 56.41 -4.21 12.92
N LEU A 109 56.66 -5.44 13.40
CA LEU A 109 55.64 -6.45 13.70
C LEU A 109 54.46 -5.90 14.55
N GLN A 110 54.77 -5.06 15.54
CA GLN A 110 53.79 -4.40 16.42
C GLN A 110 52.70 -3.61 15.66
N PHE A 111 53.02 -3.04 14.49
CA PHE A 111 52.04 -2.36 13.64
C PHE A 111 51.01 -3.35 13.08
N PHE A 112 51.46 -4.52 12.62
CA PHE A 112 50.61 -5.57 12.07
C PHE A 112 49.81 -6.30 13.17
N GLU A 113 50.39 -6.48 14.35
CA GLU A 113 49.67 -6.97 15.55
C GLU A 113 48.52 -6.04 15.95
N SER A 114 48.75 -4.72 15.92
CA SER A 114 47.68 -3.74 16.18
C SER A 114 46.56 -3.82 15.14
N LYS A 115 46.90 -3.99 13.86
CA LYS A 115 45.89 -4.19 12.80
C LYS A 115 45.16 -5.52 12.89
N LEU A 116 45.81 -6.59 13.33
CA LEU A 116 45.13 -7.87 13.61
C LEU A 116 44.18 -7.75 14.81
N LYS A 117 44.52 -6.97 15.84
CA LYS A 117 43.61 -6.68 16.98
C LYS A 117 42.40 -5.85 16.55
N GLU A 118 42.60 -4.79 15.74
CA GLU A 118 41.48 -4.03 15.13
C GLU A 118 40.54 -4.95 14.34
N LEU A 119 41.11 -5.88 13.57
CA LEU A 119 40.38 -6.83 12.73
C LEU A 119 39.56 -7.83 13.57
N ASN A 120 40.17 -8.47 14.56
CA ASN A 120 39.50 -9.43 15.43
C ASN A 120 38.37 -8.77 16.26
N ALA A 121 38.59 -7.54 16.73
CA ALA A 121 37.56 -6.75 17.40
C ALA A 121 36.36 -6.49 16.47
N SER A 122 36.59 -6.22 15.18
CA SER A 122 35.52 -6.00 14.20
C SER A 122 34.69 -7.27 13.90
N GLN A 123 35.28 -8.47 13.98
CA GLN A 123 34.54 -9.73 13.83
C GLN A 123 33.63 -10.02 15.04
N CYS A 124 34.09 -9.73 16.26
CA CYS A 124 33.30 -9.91 17.49
C CYS A 124 32.05 -9.02 17.53
N VAL A 125 32.11 -7.83 16.93
CA VAL A 125 30.95 -6.94 16.76
C VAL A 125 29.90 -7.56 15.83
N LEU A 126 30.32 -8.23 14.76
CA LEU A 126 29.41 -8.85 13.78
C LEU A 126 28.57 -9.99 14.37
N SER A 127 29.13 -10.78 15.30
CA SER A 127 28.38 -11.80 16.05
C SER A 127 27.32 -11.24 17.02
N HIS A 128 27.39 -9.96 17.38
CA HIS A 128 26.35 -9.29 18.18
C HIS A 128 25.25 -8.62 17.33
N PHE A 129 25.44 -8.53 16.01
CA PHE A 129 24.47 -7.92 15.08
C PHE A 129 23.40 -8.88 14.55
N THR A 130 23.46 -10.17 14.91
CA THR A 130 22.50 -11.19 14.44
C THR A 130 21.77 -11.88 15.58
N ASN A 131 20.90 -11.15 16.29
CA ASN A 131 19.76 -11.77 16.99
C ASN A 131 18.65 -12.15 16.00
N VAL A 132 19.02 -12.83 14.90
CA VAL A 132 18.04 -13.63 14.16
C VAL A 132 17.81 -14.85 15.04
N ASN A 133 16.62 -14.95 15.64
CA ASN A 133 16.24 -16.08 16.48
C ASN A 133 16.56 -17.40 15.74
N GLU A 134 17.44 -18.23 16.31
CA GLU A 134 17.94 -19.44 15.68
C GLU A 134 16.81 -20.39 15.26
N LYS A 135 15.75 -20.45 16.07
CA LYS A 135 14.50 -21.17 15.73
C LYS A 135 13.77 -20.54 14.55
N ALA A 136 13.72 -19.22 14.46
CA ALA A 136 13.10 -18.53 13.33
C ALA A 136 13.90 -18.70 12.03
N MET A 137 15.24 -18.71 12.12
CA MET A 137 16.11 -19.01 10.98
C MET A 137 15.94 -20.47 10.52
N HIS A 138 15.92 -21.42 11.46
CA HIS A 138 15.71 -22.84 11.16
C HIS A 138 14.30 -23.10 10.59
N ALA A 139 13.26 -22.50 11.16
CA ALA A 139 11.90 -22.50 10.60
C ALA A 139 11.88 -21.93 9.18
N SER A 140 12.47 -20.74 8.96
CA SER A 140 12.57 -20.12 7.63
C SER A 140 13.30 -21.02 6.64
N TYR A 141 14.36 -21.71 7.06
CA TYR A 141 15.08 -22.66 6.22
C TYR A 141 14.24 -23.88 5.83
N LEU A 142 13.52 -24.50 6.77
CA LEU A 142 12.62 -25.63 6.48
C LEU A 142 11.48 -25.23 5.53
N ILE A 143 10.87 -24.07 5.77
CA ILE A 143 9.84 -23.49 4.89
C ILE A 143 10.42 -23.26 3.49
N SER A 144 11.58 -22.59 3.36
CA SER A 144 12.24 -22.34 2.08
C SER A 144 12.65 -23.65 1.36
N LEU A 145 13.12 -24.66 2.10
CA LEU A 145 13.46 -25.98 1.57
C LEU A 145 12.22 -26.68 1.02
N ARG A 146 11.09 -26.63 1.73
CA ARG A 146 9.82 -27.21 1.28
C ARG A 146 9.25 -26.49 0.06
N ILE A 147 9.34 -25.15 0.02
CA ILE A 147 9.02 -24.35 -1.17
C ILE A 147 9.87 -24.80 -2.36
N ALA A 148 11.20 -24.87 -2.19
CA ALA A 148 12.12 -25.31 -3.25
C ALA A 148 11.87 -26.76 -3.71
N GLN A 149 11.51 -27.68 -2.81
CA GLN A 149 11.21 -29.08 -3.13
C GLN A 149 9.84 -29.28 -3.80
N SER A 150 8.85 -28.43 -3.49
CA SER A 150 7.50 -28.52 -4.07
C SER A 150 7.41 -27.96 -5.49
N GLY A 151 8.19 -26.93 -5.83
CA GLY A 151 8.27 -26.36 -7.18
C GLY A 151 6.98 -25.67 -7.67
N GLN A 152 6.03 -25.37 -6.77
CA GLN A 152 4.73 -24.77 -7.09
C GLN A 152 4.64 -23.30 -6.63
N PRO A 153 3.72 -22.49 -7.20
CA PRO A 153 3.50 -21.10 -6.76
C PRO A 153 3.06 -21.00 -5.29
N HIS A 154 3.39 -19.88 -4.64
CA HIS A 154 3.11 -19.58 -3.22
C HIS A 154 1.62 -19.49 -2.80
N THR A 155 0.68 -19.94 -3.63
CA THR A 155 -0.77 -19.80 -3.43
C THR A 155 -1.49 -21.08 -2.99
N ILE A 156 -0.85 -22.26 -3.06
CA ILE A 156 -1.45 -23.55 -2.68
C ILE A 156 -1.42 -23.75 -1.16
N GLY A 157 -2.59 -23.68 -0.51
CA GLY A 157 -2.69 -23.71 0.95
C GLY A 157 -2.31 -25.06 1.58
N GLU A 158 -2.77 -26.17 0.99
CA GLU A 158 -2.72 -27.48 1.64
C GLU A 158 -1.40 -28.22 1.44
N SER A 159 -0.81 -28.18 0.24
CA SER A 159 0.46 -28.86 -0.06
C SER A 159 1.70 -28.09 0.41
N LEU A 160 1.59 -26.76 0.60
CA LEU A 160 2.73 -25.90 0.89
C LEU A 160 2.55 -25.08 2.17
N VAL A 161 1.45 -24.34 2.33
CA VAL A 161 1.30 -23.41 3.47
C VAL A 161 1.08 -24.15 4.80
N LEU A 162 0.16 -25.12 4.89
CA LEU A 162 -0.05 -25.84 6.16
C LEU A 162 1.18 -26.66 6.60
N PRO A 163 1.88 -27.40 5.74
CA PRO A 163 3.13 -28.07 6.11
C PRO A 163 4.24 -27.08 6.51
N SER A 164 4.33 -25.91 5.85
CA SER A 164 5.26 -24.84 6.24
C SER A 164 4.92 -24.25 7.62
N ILE A 165 3.64 -24.11 7.95
CA ILE A 165 3.17 -23.68 9.28
C ILE A 165 3.46 -24.76 10.33
N LYS A 166 3.32 -26.06 10.00
CA LYS A 166 3.73 -27.16 10.89
C LYS A 166 5.22 -27.12 11.15
N ASP A 167 6.07 -26.99 10.12
CA ASP A 167 7.52 -26.84 10.28
C ASP A 167 7.87 -25.62 11.15
N ALA A 168 7.21 -24.48 10.92
CA ALA A 168 7.39 -23.26 11.70
C ALA A 168 7.03 -23.45 13.18
N VAL A 169 5.85 -24.01 13.45
CA VAL A 169 5.32 -24.13 14.81
C VAL A 169 6.02 -25.22 15.60
N GLY A 170 6.42 -26.32 14.96
CA GLY A 170 7.27 -27.35 15.57
C GLY A 170 8.61 -26.77 16.04
N VAL A 171 9.30 -26.02 15.17
CA VAL A 171 10.60 -25.41 15.52
C VAL A 171 10.48 -24.27 16.54
N MET A 172 9.46 -23.41 16.41
CA MET A 172 9.30 -22.24 17.28
C MET A 172 8.73 -22.59 18.66
N PHE A 173 7.67 -23.41 18.71
CA PHE A 173 6.86 -23.65 19.91
C PHE A 173 6.87 -25.11 20.41
N GLY A 174 7.41 -26.05 19.63
CA GLY A 174 7.58 -27.45 20.03
C GLY A 174 6.36 -28.34 19.78
N ASP A 175 6.57 -29.66 19.91
CA ASP A 175 5.62 -30.71 19.49
C ASP A 175 4.23 -30.61 20.15
N THR A 176 4.15 -30.01 21.35
CA THR A 176 2.89 -29.80 22.08
C THR A 176 1.91 -28.88 21.33
N TYR A 177 2.43 -27.91 20.58
CA TYR A 177 1.63 -27.00 19.75
C TYR A 177 1.48 -27.53 18.32
N LEU A 178 2.47 -28.28 17.82
CA LEU A 178 2.37 -29.00 16.55
C LEU A 178 1.17 -29.96 16.56
N LYS A 179 1.00 -30.75 17.62
CA LYS A 179 -0.16 -31.65 17.82
C LYS A 179 -1.51 -30.94 17.80
N LYS A 180 -1.58 -29.65 18.17
CA LYS A 180 -2.82 -28.85 18.07
C LYS A 180 -3.11 -28.42 16.63
N ILE A 181 -2.07 -28.19 15.81
CA ILE A 181 -2.20 -27.88 14.38
C ILE A 181 -2.43 -29.16 13.56
N GLU A 182 -2.01 -30.33 14.04
CA GLU A 182 -2.36 -31.62 13.44
C GLU A 182 -3.84 -31.98 13.55
N LEU A 183 -4.56 -31.40 14.52
CA LEU A 183 -6.02 -31.54 14.65
C LEU A 183 -6.82 -30.69 13.62
N ILE A 184 -6.16 -29.82 12.86
CA ILE A 184 -6.81 -29.09 11.76
C ILE A 184 -7.06 -30.10 10.63
N PRO A 185 -8.33 -30.40 10.27
CA PRO A 185 -8.63 -31.42 9.29
C PRO A 185 -8.12 -31.01 7.91
N LEU A 186 -7.21 -31.82 7.36
CA LEU A 186 -6.75 -31.71 5.99
C LEU A 186 -7.80 -32.34 5.06
N SER A 187 -8.17 -31.62 4.00
CA SER A 187 -9.06 -32.18 2.99
C SER A 187 -8.22 -32.99 2.00
N ASN A 188 -8.41 -34.31 1.96
CA ASN A 188 -7.66 -35.17 1.04
C ASN A 188 -8.12 -34.99 -0.41
N ASP A 189 -7.21 -35.29 -1.34
CA ASP A 189 -7.42 -35.27 -2.78
C ASP A 189 -8.36 -36.38 -3.26
N THR A 190 -9.37 -36.03 -4.08
CA THR A 190 -9.69 -36.75 -5.34
C THR A 190 -10.72 -35.98 -6.20
N LEU A 191 -10.54 -36.07 -7.52
CA LEU A 191 -11.54 -35.90 -8.61
C LEU A 191 -12.24 -34.54 -8.84
N ASP A 192 -11.76 -33.86 -9.88
CA ASP A 192 -12.41 -33.27 -11.08
C ASP A 192 -13.75 -32.47 -11.11
N GLU A 193 -13.77 -31.55 -12.09
CA GLU A 193 -14.68 -30.49 -12.60
C GLU A 193 -16.08 -30.07 -12.03
N SER A 194 -16.21 -28.73 -11.87
CA SER A 194 -17.31 -27.82 -12.30
C SER A 194 -18.36 -27.29 -11.28
N THR A 195 -18.53 -25.94 -11.23
CA THR A 195 -19.73 -25.09 -10.86
C THR A 195 -19.93 -24.45 -9.45
N ASP A 196 -18.96 -24.21 -8.58
CA ASP A 196 -18.17 -22.99 -8.72
C ASP A 196 -16.85 -23.33 -9.41
N ILE A 197 -15.87 -23.76 -8.64
CA ILE A 197 -14.91 -24.76 -9.04
C ILE A 197 -15.42 -26.16 -8.57
N GLN A 198 -16.56 -26.25 -7.85
CA GLN A 198 -17.09 -27.46 -7.15
C GLN A 198 -18.61 -27.77 -7.26
N GLY A 199 -19.40 -27.08 -8.07
CA GLY A 199 -20.82 -27.38 -8.27
C GLY A 199 -21.84 -26.59 -7.43
N LEU A 200 -21.39 -25.81 -6.44
CA LEU A 200 -22.27 -25.26 -5.40
C LEU A 200 -22.76 -23.83 -5.67
N PHE A 201 -24.09 -23.65 -5.70
CA PHE A 201 -24.73 -22.34 -5.67
C PHE A 201 -24.44 -21.61 -4.34
N GLN A 202 -24.33 -20.27 -4.40
CA GLN A 202 -24.07 -19.42 -3.23
C GLN A 202 -25.14 -18.34 -3.15
N LEU A 203 -25.82 -18.25 -2.00
CA LEU A 203 -26.79 -17.22 -1.68
C LEU A 203 -26.07 -16.07 -0.97
N ILE A 204 -25.84 -14.96 -1.67
CA ILE A 204 -25.41 -13.68 -1.06
C ILE A 204 -26.65 -12.81 -0.84
N VAL A 205 -26.77 -12.23 0.36
CA VAL A 205 -27.83 -11.27 0.68
C VAL A 205 -27.21 -9.98 1.22
N PHE A 206 -27.66 -8.84 0.71
CA PHE A 206 -27.34 -7.50 1.22
C PHE A 206 -28.55 -6.89 1.92
N ILE A 207 -28.29 -5.97 2.84
CA ILE A 207 -29.30 -5.21 3.58
C ILE A 207 -29.00 -3.71 3.46
N LEU A 208 -30.05 -2.91 3.23
CA LEU A 208 -30.04 -1.47 3.46
C LEU A 208 -30.81 -1.23 4.77
N PHE A 209 -30.21 -0.47 5.67
CA PHE A 209 -30.85 -0.05 6.92
C PHE A 209 -30.48 1.41 7.24
N VAL A 210 -31.23 2.04 8.14
CA VAL A 210 -30.90 3.38 8.65
C VAL A 210 -30.21 3.22 10.00
N TRP A 211 -29.09 3.92 10.19
CA TRP A 211 -28.34 3.96 11.44
C TRP A 211 -27.75 5.36 11.62
N ASN A 212 -27.80 5.92 12.83
CA ASN A 212 -27.36 7.31 13.11
C ASN A 212 -27.91 8.37 12.14
N SER A 213 -29.17 8.22 11.69
CA SER A 213 -29.82 9.07 10.68
C SER A 213 -29.14 9.10 9.30
N GLU A 214 -28.34 8.07 8.96
CA GLU A 214 -27.80 7.83 7.62
C GLU A 214 -28.19 6.44 7.07
N PRO A 215 -28.36 6.29 5.75
CA PRO A 215 -28.60 4.99 5.12
C PRO A 215 -27.30 4.21 4.92
N HIS A 216 -27.24 2.95 5.38
CA HIS A 216 -26.09 2.05 5.29
C HIS A 216 -26.41 0.77 4.51
N GLU A 217 -25.57 0.47 3.52
CA GLU A 217 -25.59 -0.78 2.75
C GLU A 217 -24.47 -1.71 3.22
N ASP A 218 -24.79 -2.94 3.62
CA ASP A 218 -23.80 -3.97 3.97
C ASP A 218 -24.29 -5.39 3.62
N ILE A 219 -23.36 -6.35 3.56
CA ILE A 219 -23.67 -7.77 3.36
C ILE A 219 -24.24 -8.39 4.63
N LEU A 220 -25.44 -8.94 4.51
CA LEU A 220 -26.15 -9.63 5.60
C LEU A 220 -25.52 -11.01 5.87
N PHE A 221 -25.36 -11.82 4.82
CA PHE A 221 -24.67 -13.12 4.84
C PHE A 221 -24.27 -13.62 3.44
N CYS A 222 -23.45 -14.66 3.40
CA CYS A 222 -23.20 -15.49 2.20
C CYS A 222 -23.13 -16.97 2.59
N GLU A 223 -24.12 -17.76 2.18
CA GLU A 223 -24.23 -19.18 2.54
C GLU A 223 -24.40 -20.08 1.29
N PRO A 224 -23.86 -21.32 1.30
CA PRO A 224 -24.05 -22.27 0.21
C PRO A 224 -25.47 -22.83 0.19
N ILE A 225 -26.04 -23.03 -1.00
CA ILE A 225 -27.32 -23.71 -1.21
C ILE A 225 -27.13 -24.84 -2.23
N ILE A 226 -27.86 -25.95 -2.09
CA ILE A 226 -27.62 -27.17 -2.85
C ILE A 226 -28.48 -27.22 -4.11
N ARG A 227 -29.76 -26.86 -4.02
CA ARG A 227 -30.74 -27.03 -5.10
C ARG A 227 -31.21 -25.72 -5.71
N GLY A 228 -31.05 -24.60 -5.01
CA GLY A 228 -31.50 -23.28 -5.47
C GLY A 228 -33.02 -23.17 -5.57
N THR A 229 -33.76 -23.97 -4.80
CA THR A 229 -35.23 -23.89 -4.80
C THR A 229 -35.69 -22.66 -4.03
N SER A 230 -36.89 -22.17 -4.36
CA SER A 230 -37.50 -21.04 -3.67
C SER A 230 -37.79 -21.30 -2.19
N GLU A 231 -37.88 -22.57 -1.80
CA GLU A 231 -38.05 -23.03 -0.43
C GLU A 231 -36.72 -22.99 0.33
N GLU A 232 -35.68 -23.65 -0.19
CA GLU A 232 -34.33 -23.69 0.40
C GLU A 232 -33.74 -22.28 0.58
N ILE A 233 -33.89 -21.40 -0.42
CA ILE A 233 -33.43 -20.00 -0.35
C ILE A 233 -34.18 -19.24 0.76
N TYR A 234 -35.50 -19.42 0.85
CA TYR A 234 -36.31 -18.74 1.85
C TYR A 234 -36.04 -19.26 3.27
N GLU A 235 -35.91 -20.57 3.46
CA GLU A 235 -35.61 -21.18 4.76
C GLU A 235 -34.22 -20.76 5.26
N THR A 236 -33.22 -20.69 4.37
CA THR A 236 -31.88 -20.18 4.70
C THR A 236 -31.93 -18.72 5.15
N LEU A 237 -32.67 -17.88 4.42
CA LEU A 237 -32.86 -16.46 4.72
C LEU A 237 -33.63 -16.24 6.03
N ASP A 238 -34.74 -16.94 6.24
CA ASP A 238 -35.59 -16.84 7.43
C ASP A 238 -34.88 -17.37 8.69
N ALA A 239 -34.13 -18.47 8.57
CA ALA A 239 -33.28 -18.98 9.64
C ALA A 239 -32.20 -17.96 10.04
N TYR A 240 -31.54 -17.31 9.07
CA TYR A 240 -30.54 -16.29 9.37
C TYR A 240 -31.17 -15.05 10.05
N VAL A 241 -32.27 -14.52 9.52
CA VAL A 241 -33.01 -13.38 10.08
C VAL A 241 -33.41 -13.66 11.54
N LYS A 242 -33.99 -14.83 11.81
CA LYS A 242 -34.33 -15.28 13.17
C LYS A 242 -33.12 -15.44 14.08
N SER A 243 -32.00 -15.96 13.57
CA SER A 243 -30.75 -16.11 14.33
C SER A 243 -30.09 -14.79 14.75
N LYS A 244 -30.53 -13.67 14.15
CA LYS A 244 -30.08 -12.30 14.45
C LYS A 244 -31.14 -11.46 15.16
N GLU A 245 -32.23 -12.09 15.64
CA GLU A 245 -33.34 -11.43 16.35
C GLU A 245 -34.00 -10.30 15.53
N LEU A 246 -33.91 -10.37 14.20
CA LEU A 246 -34.51 -9.40 13.29
C LEU A 246 -35.98 -9.77 13.01
N ASP A 247 -36.89 -8.79 13.09
CA ASP A 247 -38.31 -8.98 12.76
C ASP A 247 -38.59 -8.62 11.29
N TRP A 248 -39.19 -9.56 10.55
CA TRP A 248 -39.67 -9.35 9.19
C TRP A 248 -40.65 -8.18 9.04
N ARG A 249 -41.40 -7.82 10.09
CA ARG A 249 -42.31 -6.66 10.08
C ARG A 249 -41.61 -5.33 9.81
N ASN A 250 -40.30 -5.25 10.09
CA ASN A 250 -39.47 -4.09 9.80
C ASN A 250 -38.92 -4.09 8.36
N CYS A 251 -39.14 -5.16 7.59
CA CYS A 251 -38.77 -5.22 6.18
C CYS A 251 -39.69 -4.30 5.36
N VAL A 252 -39.09 -3.27 4.76
CA VAL A 252 -39.75 -2.25 3.93
C VAL A 252 -39.75 -2.64 2.44
N GLY A 253 -38.78 -3.42 1.99
CA GLY A 253 -38.75 -3.94 0.63
C GLY A 253 -37.67 -4.97 0.36
N ILE A 254 -37.82 -5.68 -0.75
CA ILE A 254 -36.93 -6.74 -1.22
C ILE A 254 -36.64 -6.57 -2.71
N CYS A 255 -35.37 -6.66 -3.12
CA CYS A 255 -34.96 -6.58 -4.52
C CYS A 255 -34.42 -7.94 -5.00
N THR A 256 -34.83 -8.39 -6.18
CA THR A 256 -34.36 -9.66 -6.77
C THR A 256 -34.18 -9.53 -8.28
N ASP A 257 -33.44 -10.47 -8.88
CA ASP A 257 -33.21 -10.57 -10.33
C ASP A 257 -34.45 -10.99 -11.14
N GLY A 258 -35.57 -11.29 -10.46
CA GLY A 258 -36.79 -11.78 -11.09
C GLY A 258 -36.73 -13.22 -11.58
N ALA A 259 -35.73 -14.01 -11.19
CA ALA A 259 -35.70 -15.45 -11.48
C ALA A 259 -36.95 -16.15 -10.90
N ARG A 260 -37.45 -17.19 -11.58
CA ARG A 260 -38.71 -17.86 -11.22
C ARG A 260 -38.74 -18.40 -9.77
N ALA A 261 -37.60 -18.79 -9.21
CA ALA A 261 -37.48 -19.18 -7.81
C ALA A 261 -37.68 -17.99 -6.85
N MET A 262 -37.27 -16.79 -7.23
CA MET A 262 -37.44 -15.58 -6.42
C MET A 262 -38.87 -15.04 -6.53
N CYS A 263 -39.40 -14.86 -7.74
CA CYS A 263 -40.66 -14.14 -8.01
C CYS A 263 -41.92 -15.01 -8.20
N GLY A 264 -41.81 -16.34 -8.07
CA GLY A 264 -42.89 -17.28 -8.40
C GLY A 264 -44.19 -17.08 -7.58
N LYS A 265 -45.30 -16.76 -8.26
CA LYS A 265 -46.58 -16.33 -7.68
C LYS A 265 -47.12 -17.11 -6.46
N ASN A 266 -46.87 -18.42 -6.39
CA ASN A 266 -47.42 -19.29 -5.33
C ASN A 266 -46.39 -19.71 -4.28
N SER A 267 -45.12 -19.86 -4.67
CA SER A 267 -44.07 -20.53 -3.87
C SER A 267 -42.72 -19.82 -3.85
N GLY A 268 -42.58 -18.70 -4.57
CA GLY A 268 -41.35 -17.92 -4.70
C GLY A 268 -40.92 -17.26 -3.39
N VAL A 269 -39.62 -16.97 -3.26
CA VAL A 269 -39.02 -16.35 -2.07
C VAL A 269 -39.73 -15.04 -1.72
N VAL A 270 -39.95 -14.17 -2.71
CA VAL A 270 -40.66 -12.89 -2.55
C VAL A 270 -42.07 -13.12 -2.00
N THR A 271 -42.83 -14.04 -2.60
CA THR A 271 -44.19 -14.39 -2.14
C THR A 271 -44.22 -14.90 -0.69
N ARG A 272 -43.17 -15.59 -0.23
CA ARG A 272 -43.05 -16.03 1.17
C ARG A 272 -42.67 -14.87 2.10
N VAL A 273 -41.75 -13.99 1.71
CA VAL A 273 -41.38 -12.78 2.46
C VAL A 273 -42.57 -11.81 2.62
N LEU A 274 -43.32 -11.56 1.54
CA LEU A 274 -44.50 -10.68 1.56
C LEU A 274 -45.66 -11.24 2.41
N LYS A 275 -45.68 -12.54 2.73
CA LYS A 275 -46.61 -13.10 3.74
C LYS A 275 -46.20 -12.76 5.17
N GLN A 276 -44.91 -12.57 5.45
CA GLN A 276 -44.41 -12.13 6.76
C GLN A 276 -44.45 -10.61 6.91
N SER A 277 -44.18 -9.86 5.83
CA SER A 277 -44.34 -8.40 5.76
C SER A 277 -45.26 -7.99 4.60
N PRO A 278 -46.59 -7.91 4.83
CA PRO A 278 -47.55 -7.50 3.79
C PRO A 278 -47.37 -6.06 3.31
N ASN A 279 -46.66 -5.22 4.07
CA ASN A 279 -46.38 -3.83 3.75
C ASN A 279 -45.06 -3.63 3.00
N ALA A 280 -44.27 -4.70 2.80
CA ALA A 280 -43.03 -4.62 2.05
C ALA A 280 -43.29 -4.52 0.54
N THR A 281 -42.42 -3.79 -0.17
CA THR A 281 -42.46 -3.69 -1.63
C THR A 281 -41.47 -4.68 -2.27
N TRP A 282 -41.81 -5.25 -3.43
CA TRP A 282 -40.84 -6.00 -4.23
C TRP A 282 -40.42 -5.18 -5.45
N THR A 283 -39.11 -5.08 -5.66
CA THR A 283 -38.50 -4.44 -6.83
C THR A 283 -37.76 -5.49 -7.65
N HIS A 284 -37.95 -5.48 -8.96
CA HIS A 284 -37.16 -6.29 -9.88
C HIS A 284 -35.94 -5.46 -10.31
N CYS A 285 -34.75 -5.98 -10.08
CA CYS A 285 -33.48 -5.29 -10.35
C CYS A 285 -33.44 -4.59 -11.72
N SER A 286 -33.29 -3.26 -11.72
CA SER A 286 -33.29 -2.45 -12.93
C SER A 286 -32.13 -2.79 -13.88
N ILE A 287 -30.96 -3.17 -13.35
CA ILE A 287 -29.81 -3.67 -14.13
C ILE A 287 -30.16 -4.97 -14.86
N HIS A 288 -30.91 -5.88 -14.21
CA HIS A 288 -31.35 -7.11 -14.86
C HIS A 288 -32.41 -6.82 -15.94
N ARG A 289 -33.37 -5.94 -15.66
CA ARG A 289 -34.39 -5.52 -16.64
C ARG A 289 -33.78 -4.85 -17.86
N GLU A 290 -32.86 -3.93 -17.68
CA GLU A 290 -32.15 -3.28 -18.78
C GLU A 290 -31.29 -4.29 -19.58
N ALA A 291 -30.64 -5.25 -18.91
CA ALA A 291 -29.97 -6.37 -19.59
C ALA A 291 -30.93 -7.38 -20.28
N LEU A 292 -32.23 -7.39 -19.95
CA LEU A 292 -33.26 -8.09 -20.72
C LEU A 292 -33.69 -7.27 -21.94
N VAL A 293 -33.86 -5.96 -21.80
CA VAL A 293 -34.14 -5.04 -22.92
C VAL A 293 -33.02 -5.10 -23.96
N SER A 294 -31.75 -5.14 -23.54
CA SER A 294 -30.59 -5.23 -24.44
C SER A 294 -30.51 -6.54 -25.25
N LYS A 295 -31.42 -7.50 -25.03
CA LYS A 295 -31.55 -8.73 -25.83
C LYS A 295 -32.57 -8.61 -26.97
N THR A 296 -33.34 -7.52 -27.01
CA THR A 296 -34.25 -7.21 -28.11
C THR A 296 -33.43 -6.70 -29.29
N ILE A 297 -33.06 -7.61 -30.20
CA ILE A 297 -32.20 -7.35 -31.37
C ILE A 297 -32.68 -8.19 -32.56
N SER A 298 -32.63 -7.64 -33.77
CA SER A 298 -33.01 -8.38 -34.99
C SER A 298 -32.02 -9.53 -35.27
N GLU A 299 -32.46 -10.60 -35.93
CA GLU A 299 -31.60 -11.76 -36.19
C GLU A 299 -30.38 -11.40 -37.07
N ASP A 300 -30.53 -10.43 -37.97
CA ASP A 300 -29.44 -9.90 -38.80
C ASP A 300 -28.37 -9.17 -37.96
N LEU A 301 -28.77 -8.22 -37.12
CA LEU A 301 -27.86 -7.54 -36.18
C LEU A 301 -27.22 -8.52 -35.18
N LYS A 302 -27.98 -9.52 -34.73
CA LYS A 302 -27.49 -10.60 -33.86
C LYS A 302 -26.43 -11.47 -34.56
N ASN A 303 -26.56 -11.71 -35.86
CA ASN A 303 -25.53 -12.40 -36.65
C ASN A 303 -24.24 -11.58 -36.78
N VAL A 304 -24.34 -10.25 -36.95
CA VAL A 304 -23.18 -9.34 -36.92
C VAL A 304 -22.50 -9.39 -35.55
N LEU A 305 -23.26 -9.25 -34.46
CA LEU A 305 -22.77 -9.34 -33.07
C LEU A 305 -22.06 -10.67 -32.79
N ASN A 306 -22.68 -11.80 -33.15
CA ASN A 306 -22.10 -13.13 -32.98
C ASN A 306 -20.81 -13.33 -33.78
N THR A 307 -20.72 -12.71 -34.96
CA THR A 307 -19.53 -12.77 -35.82
C THR A 307 -18.40 -11.93 -35.24
N ALA A 308 -18.68 -10.73 -34.75
CA ALA A 308 -17.71 -9.90 -34.02
C ALA A 308 -17.11 -10.64 -32.81
N VAL A 309 -17.96 -11.27 -31.98
CA VAL A 309 -17.51 -12.06 -30.82
C VAL A 309 -16.61 -13.24 -31.23
N LYS A 310 -16.93 -13.94 -32.34
CA LYS A 310 -16.07 -15.02 -32.88
C LYS A 310 -14.69 -14.52 -33.31
N ILE A 311 -14.63 -13.36 -33.98
CA ILE A 311 -13.37 -12.72 -34.41
C ILE A 311 -12.49 -12.39 -33.21
N ILE A 312 -13.06 -11.75 -32.19
CA ILE A 312 -12.36 -11.40 -30.95
C ILE A 312 -11.86 -12.64 -30.22
N ASN A 313 -12.70 -13.66 -30.09
CA ASN A 313 -12.34 -14.90 -29.39
C ASN A 313 -11.29 -15.71 -30.15
N LEU A 314 -11.26 -15.67 -31.48
CA LEU A 314 -10.20 -16.31 -32.28
C LEU A 314 -8.80 -15.76 -31.92
N ILE A 315 -8.67 -14.44 -31.79
CA ILE A 315 -7.40 -13.77 -31.45
C ILE A 315 -7.09 -13.87 -29.95
N LYS A 316 -8.09 -13.72 -29.08
CA LYS A 316 -7.88 -13.62 -27.62
C LYS A 316 -7.85 -14.95 -26.87
N SER A 317 -8.42 -16.03 -27.41
CA SER A 317 -8.39 -17.36 -26.77
C SER A 317 -6.99 -17.98 -26.71
N LYS A 318 -6.09 -17.59 -27.60
CA LYS A 318 -4.72 -18.13 -27.71
C LYS A 318 -3.70 -17.09 -27.22
N PRO A 319 -2.91 -17.37 -26.15
CA PRO A 319 -1.88 -16.45 -25.66
C PRO A 319 -0.74 -16.14 -26.64
N LEU A 320 -0.55 -16.95 -27.69
CA LEU A 320 0.38 -16.64 -28.77
C LEU A 320 -0.21 -15.59 -29.71
N GLU A 321 -1.41 -15.83 -30.24
CA GLU A 321 -2.09 -14.91 -31.16
C GLU A 321 -2.29 -13.52 -30.55
N SER A 322 -2.73 -13.44 -29.28
CA SER A 322 -2.89 -12.13 -28.62
C SER A 322 -1.57 -11.37 -28.44
N ARG A 323 -0.40 -12.02 -28.43
CA ARG A 323 0.92 -11.36 -28.37
C ARG A 323 1.46 -10.99 -29.75
N LEU A 324 1.12 -11.78 -30.78
CA LEU A 324 1.47 -11.46 -32.17
C LEU A 324 0.64 -10.29 -32.68
N PHE A 325 -0.66 -10.28 -32.36
CA PHE A 325 -1.56 -9.16 -32.64
C PHE A 325 -1.13 -7.87 -31.94
N GLU A 326 -0.71 -7.95 -30.67
CA GLU A 326 -0.20 -6.80 -29.91
C GLU A 326 1.00 -6.14 -30.59
N LYS A 327 1.96 -6.94 -31.09
CA LYS A 327 3.08 -6.43 -31.89
C LYS A 327 2.65 -5.81 -33.21
N LEU A 328 1.70 -6.41 -33.92
CA LEU A 328 1.19 -5.84 -35.17
C LEU A 328 0.56 -4.45 -34.92
N CYS A 329 -0.21 -4.28 -33.86
CA CYS A 329 -0.75 -2.98 -33.47
C CYS A 329 0.34 -1.95 -33.12
N GLU A 330 1.46 -2.38 -32.52
CA GLU A 330 2.62 -1.51 -32.28
C GLU A 330 3.31 -1.08 -33.59
N GLU A 331 3.49 -2.01 -34.52
CA GLU A 331 4.11 -1.76 -35.84
C GLU A 331 3.24 -0.89 -36.75
N MET A 332 1.91 -1.04 -36.67
CA MET A 332 0.94 -0.22 -37.39
C MET A 332 0.66 1.15 -36.73
N GLY A 333 1.27 1.44 -35.56
CA GLY A 333 1.15 2.73 -34.89
C GLY A 333 -0.20 2.97 -34.20
N SER A 334 -0.93 1.91 -33.88
CA SER A 334 -2.30 1.99 -33.36
C SER A 334 -2.39 2.61 -31.96
N SER A 335 -3.50 3.31 -31.70
CA SER A 335 -3.83 3.88 -30.38
C SER A 335 -4.04 2.80 -29.31
N HIS A 336 -4.43 1.59 -29.74
CA HIS A 336 -4.72 0.46 -28.87
C HIS A 336 -3.95 -0.79 -29.29
N LYS A 337 -3.30 -1.43 -28.31
CA LYS A 337 -2.41 -2.57 -28.56
C LYS A 337 -3.07 -3.94 -28.32
N SER A 338 -4.35 -3.98 -27.96
CA SER A 338 -5.04 -5.24 -27.74
C SER A 338 -6.57 -5.13 -27.83
N LEU A 339 -7.18 -6.21 -28.35
CA LEU A 339 -8.61 -6.47 -28.21
C LEU A 339 -8.96 -6.85 -26.76
N LEU A 340 -10.16 -6.48 -26.34
CA LEU A 340 -10.77 -6.88 -25.07
C LEU A 340 -11.38 -8.28 -25.22
N PHE A 341 -11.22 -9.15 -24.23
CA PHE A 341 -11.86 -10.49 -24.26
C PHE A 341 -13.34 -10.38 -23.92
N HIS A 342 -14.19 -11.05 -24.70
CA HIS A 342 -15.63 -11.12 -24.47
C HIS A 342 -15.99 -12.37 -23.65
N SER A 343 -16.73 -12.20 -22.57
CA SER A 343 -17.39 -13.29 -21.86
C SER A 343 -18.90 -13.06 -21.82
N GLU A 344 -19.70 -14.08 -22.15
CA GLU A 344 -21.15 -13.97 -22.19
C GLU A 344 -21.76 -13.55 -20.84
N VAL A 345 -21.08 -13.91 -19.75
CA VAL A 345 -21.47 -13.68 -18.35
C VAL A 345 -21.54 -12.19 -17.98
N ARG A 346 -20.89 -11.29 -18.73
CA ARG A 346 -20.87 -9.85 -18.42
C ARG A 346 -21.14 -9.02 -19.66
N TRP A 347 -22.43 -8.76 -19.88
CA TRP A 347 -22.92 -7.98 -21.02
C TRP A 347 -22.29 -6.57 -21.09
N LEU A 348 -21.91 -5.99 -19.94
CA LEU A 348 -21.13 -4.74 -19.77
C LEU A 348 -19.85 -4.66 -20.62
N SER A 349 -19.27 -5.80 -21.00
CA SER A 349 -18.11 -5.82 -21.88
C SER A 349 -18.46 -5.50 -23.34
N ARG A 350 -19.70 -5.73 -23.79
CA ARG A 350 -20.11 -5.74 -25.20
C ARG A 350 -19.85 -4.42 -25.92
N GLY A 351 -20.33 -3.29 -25.41
CA GLY A 351 -20.10 -1.98 -26.03
C GLY A 351 -18.61 -1.71 -26.24
N LYS A 352 -17.82 -1.74 -25.17
CA LYS A 352 -16.36 -1.52 -25.21
C LYS A 352 -15.62 -2.51 -26.09
N VAL A 353 -16.05 -3.78 -26.13
CA VAL A 353 -15.49 -4.83 -26.99
C VAL A 353 -15.78 -4.54 -28.47
N LEU A 354 -16.99 -4.10 -28.81
CA LEU A 354 -17.37 -3.75 -30.18
C LEU A 354 -16.67 -2.47 -30.65
N THR A 355 -16.67 -1.40 -29.84
CA THR A 355 -15.92 -0.17 -30.13
C THR A 355 -14.44 -0.49 -30.37
N ARG A 356 -13.82 -1.33 -29.52
CA ARG A 356 -12.42 -1.76 -29.70
C ARG A 356 -12.19 -2.58 -30.97
N LEU A 357 -13.17 -3.37 -31.42
CA LEU A 357 -13.07 -4.10 -32.68
C LEU A 357 -13.19 -3.16 -33.89
N VAL A 358 -13.99 -2.10 -33.80
CA VAL A 358 -14.08 -1.06 -34.84
C VAL A 358 -12.77 -0.25 -34.90
N GLU A 359 -12.27 0.22 -33.74
CA GLU A 359 -11.01 0.96 -33.62
C GLU A 359 -9.83 0.20 -34.21
N LEU A 360 -9.77 -1.13 -34.01
CA LEU A 360 -8.69 -2.00 -34.50
C LEU A 360 -9.06 -2.80 -35.75
N ARG A 361 -10.10 -2.38 -36.49
CA ARG A 361 -10.65 -3.13 -37.62
C ARG A 361 -9.60 -3.42 -38.70
N GLU A 362 -8.76 -2.44 -39.01
CA GLU A 362 -7.79 -2.55 -40.12
C GLU A 362 -6.61 -3.47 -39.72
N GLU A 363 -6.13 -3.36 -38.48
CA GLU A 363 -5.13 -4.25 -37.88
C GLU A 363 -5.65 -5.69 -37.78
N VAL A 364 -6.90 -5.90 -37.36
CA VAL A 364 -7.53 -7.22 -37.30
C VAL A 364 -7.71 -7.81 -38.69
N ALA A 365 -8.11 -7.02 -39.68
CA ALA A 365 -8.23 -7.47 -41.07
C ALA A 365 -6.86 -7.85 -41.66
N VAL A 366 -5.80 -7.12 -41.34
CA VAL A 366 -4.41 -7.45 -41.72
C VAL A 366 -3.94 -8.72 -40.99
N PHE A 367 -4.17 -8.84 -39.69
CA PHE A 367 -3.77 -10.00 -38.88
C PHE A 367 -4.40 -11.31 -39.38
N LEU A 368 -5.69 -11.27 -39.72
CA LEU A 368 -6.45 -12.44 -40.20
C LEU A 368 -6.27 -12.71 -41.70
N LYS A 369 -5.54 -11.87 -42.44
CA LYS A 369 -5.34 -11.99 -43.89
C LYS A 369 -4.62 -13.30 -44.22
N GLY A 370 -5.31 -14.19 -44.94
CA GLY A 370 -4.81 -15.53 -45.26
C GLY A 370 -4.91 -16.55 -44.12
N GLN A 371 -5.35 -16.15 -42.93
CA GLN A 371 -5.63 -17.06 -41.81
C GLN A 371 -7.13 -17.40 -41.68
N SER A 372 -8.02 -16.47 -42.04
CA SER A 372 -9.46 -16.64 -41.92
C SER A 372 -10.24 -15.75 -42.89
N ASP A 373 -11.38 -16.25 -43.38
CA ASP A 373 -12.34 -15.48 -44.17
C ASP A 373 -12.95 -14.28 -43.41
N TYR A 374 -12.82 -14.22 -42.08
CA TYR A 374 -13.18 -13.03 -41.30
C TYR A 374 -12.42 -11.76 -41.74
N SER A 375 -11.24 -11.90 -42.36
CA SER A 375 -10.53 -10.77 -42.99
C SER A 375 -11.34 -10.13 -44.13
N LYS A 376 -12.14 -10.91 -44.87
CA LYS A 376 -13.06 -10.41 -45.91
C LYS A 376 -14.32 -9.81 -45.30
N VAL A 377 -14.84 -10.41 -44.23
CA VAL A 377 -16.04 -9.91 -43.52
C VAL A 377 -15.81 -8.51 -42.93
N LEU A 378 -14.61 -8.23 -42.41
CA LEU A 378 -14.23 -6.88 -41.95
C LEU A 378 -14.00 -5.87 -43.09
N GLN A 379 -13.93 -6.33 -44.34
CA GLN A 379 -13.85 -5.49 -45.53
C GLN A 379 -15.21 -5.27 -46.19
N ASP A 380 -16.25 -6.04 -45.84
CA ASP A 380 -17.63 -5.82 -46.29
C ASP A 380 -18.21 -4.56 -45.62
N GLU A 381 -18.49 -3.55 -46.45
CA GLU A 381 -19.04 -2.26 -46.03
C GLU A 381 -20.38 -2.42 -45.29
N LYS A 382 -21.26 -3.33 -45.75
CA LYS A 382 -22.57 -3.55 -45.10
C LYS A 382 -22.41 -4.18 -43.72
N PHE A 383 -21.47 -5.11 -43.55
CA PHE A 383 -21.13 -5.65 -42.23
C PHE A 383 -20.57 -4.57 -41.30
N VAL A 384 -19.68 -3.71 -41.80
CA VAL A 384 -19.03 -2.67 -40.99
C VAL A 384 -20.03 -1.59 -40.57
N LEU A 385 -20.93 -1.14 -41.44
CA LEU A 385 -22.00 -0.19 -41.07
C LEU A 385 -22.92 -0.74 -39.96
N LYS A 386 -23.28 -2.03 -40.03
CA LYS A 386 -24.03 -2.69 -38.94
C LYS A 386 -23.19 -2.81 -37.66
N LEU A 387 -21.90 -3.09 -37.78
CA LEU A 387 -20.98 -3.21 -36.64
C LEU A 387 -20.76 -1.86 -35.92
N THR A 388 -20.63 -0.75 -36.66
CA THR A 388 -20.46 0.60 -36.09
C THR A 388 -21.74 1.04 -35.39
N TYR A 389 -22.91 0.82 -35.99
CA TYR A 389 -24.20 1.02 -35.32
C TYR A 389 -24.30 0.22 -34.01
N LEU A 390 -23.92 -1.06 -34.03
CA LEU A 390 -23.92 -1.90 -32.83
C LEU A 390 -22.94 -1.40 -31.76
N ALA A 391 -21.76 -0.92 -32.15
CA ALA A 391 -20.81 -0.32 -31.22
C ALA A 391 -21.41 0.90 -30.51
N ASP A 392 -22.07 1.80 -31.24
CA ASP A 392 -22.68 3.00 -30.68
C ASP A 392 -23.87 2.67 -29.75
N ILE A 393 -24.84 1.85 -30.18
CA ILE A 393 -26.01 1.53 -29.34
C ILE A 393 -25.64 0.72 -28.09
N PHE A 394 -24.71 -0.24 -28.19
CA PHE A 394 -24.22 -0.95 -27.00
C PHE A 394 -23.31 -0.06 -26.13
N SER A 395 -22.70 1.01 -26.67
CA SER A 395 -22.03 2.02 -25.86
C SER A 395 -23.05 2.80 -25.02
N LYS A 396 -24.16 3.28 -25.62
CA LYS A 396 -25.24 3.99 -24.92
C LYS A 396 -25.95 3.13 -23.86
N LEU A 397 -26.23 1.86 -24.15
CA LEU A 397 -26.73 0.92 -23.15
C LEU A 397 -25.71 0.73 -22.00
N ASN A 398 -24.42 0.58 -22.31
CA ASN A 398 -23.39 0.49 -21.29
C ASN A 398 -23.21 1.80 -20.48
N GLU A 399 -23.40 2.99 -21.07
CA GLU A 399 -23.45 4.26 -20.35
C GLU A 399 -24.61 4.28 -19.34
N LEU A 400 -25.81 3.88 -19.77
CA LEU A 400 -26.98 3.74 -18.90
C LEU A 400 -26.71 2.77 -17.75
N ASN A 401 -26.17 1.58 -18.02
CA ASN A 401 -25.94 0.62 -16.95
C ASN A 401 -24.80 1.02 -16.00
N LEU A 402 -23.71 1.61 -16.51
CA LEU A 402 -22.68 2.22 -15.65
C LEU A 402 -23.20 3.39 -14.80
N TYR A 403 -24.34 4.00 -15.18
CA TYR A 403 -25.07 4.92 -14.32
C TYR A 403 -25.92 4.16 -13.27
N LEU A 404 -26.67 3.12 -13.67
CA LEU A 404 -27.45 2.27 -12.75
C LEU A 404 -26.59 1.55 -11.68
N GLN A 405 -25.30 1.36 -11.95
CA GLN A 405 -24.32 0.81 -11.00
C GLN A 405 -23.75 1.83 -10.00
N ARG A 406 -24.02 3.14 -10.14
CA ARG A 406 -23.45 4.13 -9.22
C ARG A 406 -24.17 4.08 -7.88
N MET A 407 -23.40 3.89 -6.81
CA MET A 407 -23.91 3.99 -5.43
C MET A 407 -24.58 5.35 -5.14
N ASP A 408 -24.21 6.40 -5.88
CA ASP A 408 -24.83 7.73 -5.79
C ASP A 408 -26.17 7.88 -6.52
N ALA A 409 -26.54 6.94 -7.40
CA ALA A 409 -27.80 6.95 -8.16
C ALA A 409 -28.92 6.10 -7.51
N ALA A 410 -28.72 5.70 -6.25
CA ALA A 410 -29.40 4.59 -5.59
C ALA A 410 -30.87 4.82 -5.16
N ASP A 411 -31.60 5.74 -5.78
CA ASP A 411 -33.05 5.90 -5.57
C ASP A 411 -33.85 5.65 -6.87
N ILE A 412 -35.12 5.28 -6.70
CA ILE A 412 -35.98 4.84 -7.80
C ILE A 412 -36.27 5.94 -8.82
N PHE A 413 -36.28 7.21 -8.39
CA PHE A 413 -36.54 8.35 -9.27
C PHE A 413 -35.30 8.69 -10.11
N SER A 414 -34.10 8.68 -9.52
CA SER A 414 -32.84 8.87 -10.24
C SER A 414 -32.61 7.81 -11.32
N VAL A 415 -32.91 6.54 -11.02
CA VAL A 415 -32.91 5.43 -12.00
C VAL A 415 -33.93 5.69 -13.11
N HIS A 416 -35.16 6.03 -12.75
CA HIS A 416 -36.26 6.23 -13.68
C HIS A 416 -36.03 7.43 -14.62
N ASP A 417 -35.56 8.56 -14.11
CA ASP A 417 -35.33 9.76 -14.91
C ASP A 417 -34.28 9.52 -15.99
N LYS A 418 -33.22 8.75 -15.69
CA LYS A 418 -32.22 8.38 -16.69
C LYS A 418 -32.74 7.41 -17.75
N ILE A 419 -33.70 6.54 -17.41
CA ILE A 419 -34.41 5.70 -18.40
C ILE A 419 -35.36 6.56 -19.25
N ARG A 420 -36.01 7.57 -18.65
CA ARG A 420 -36.95 8.50 -19.32
C ARG A 420 -36.27 9.49 -20.25
N ASP A 421 -35.05 9.90 -19.95
CA ASP A 421 -34.20 10.78 -20.78
C ASP A 421 -34.05 10.26 -22.22
N ARG A 422 -34.10 8.92 -22.43
CA ARG A 422 -34.16 8.20 -23.73
C ARG A 422 -33.23 8.78 -24.82
N ASN A 423 -32.11 9.36 -24.41
CA ASN A 423 -31.25 10.15 -25.29
C ASN A 423 -30.29 9.24 -26.07
N TYR A 424 -30.85 8.57 -27.09
CA TYR A 424 -30.13 7.74 -28.05
C TYR A 424 -29.53 8.57 -29.21
N CYS A 425 -29.41 9.89 -29.05
CA CYS A 425 -28.98 10.76 -30.15
C CYS A 425 -27.49 10.59 -30.46
N CYS A 426 -27.20 10.61 -31.77
CA CYS A 426 -25.88 10.52 -32.41
C CYS A 426 -25.16 9.16 -32.28
N PHE A 427 -25.19 8.39 -33.37
CA PHE A 427 -24.31 7.25 -33.62
C PHE A 427 -22.95 7.78 -34.16
N GLU A 428 -22.07 8.21 -33.25
CA GLU A 428 -20.80 8.87 -33.58
C GLU A 428 -19.87 7.97 -34.42
N THR A 429 -19.77 6.69 -34.08
CA THR A 429 -18.92 5.73 -34.80
C THR A 429 -19.45 5.47 -36.21
N LEU A 430 -20.78 5.30 -36.33
CA LEU A 430 -21.44 5.15 -37.64
C LEU A 430 -21.30 6.41 -38.51
N ALA A 431 -21.52 7.59 -37.94
CA ALA A 431 -21.40 8.86 -38.65
C ALA A 431 -19.96 9.11 -39.12
N THR A 432 -18.97 8.82 -38.28
CA THR A 432 -17.55 8.92 -38.64
C THR A 432 -17.22 7.99 -39.81
N PHE A 433 -17.65 6.73 -39.77
CA PHE A 433 -17.38 5.77 -40.85
C PHE A 433 -18.02 6.19 -42.19
N ILE A 434 -19.25 6.71 -42.16
CA ILE A 434 -19.94 7.25 -43.34
C ILE A 434 -19.14 8.38 -43.99
N VAL A 435 -18.63 9.31 -43.19
CA VAL A 435 -17.82 10.44 -43.67
C VAL A 435 -16.44 9.99 -44.16
N GLU A 436 -15.76 9.09 -43.45
CA GLU A 436 -14.39 8.64 -43.78
C GLU A 436 -14.30 7.76 -45.03
N LYS A 437 -15.36 6.99 -45.34
CA LYS A 437 -15.37 6.03 -46.45
C LYS A 437 -16.33 6.40 -47.59
N GLU A 438 -16.97 7.57 -47.52
CA GLU A 438 -18.02 8.03 -48.45
C GLU A 438 -19.18 7.01 -48.61
N ALA A 439 -19.45 6.25 -47.54
CA ALA A 439 -20.38 5.12 -47.55
C ALA A 439 -21.85 5.56 -47.63
N THR A 440 -22.66 4.87 -48.43
CA THR A 440 -24.10 5.14 -48.54
C THR A 440 -24.92 4.20 -47.66
N LEU A 441 -25.73 4.76 -46.76
CA LEU A 441 -26.78 4.00 -46.06
C LEU A 441 -27.87 3.60 -47.06
N ASP A 442 -28.15 2.30 -47.17
CA ASP A 442 -29.32 1.82 -47.91
C ASP A 442 -30.61 1.94 -47.07
N GLU A 443 -31.77 2.00 -47.75
CA GLU A 443 -33.07 2.12 -47.07
C GLU A 443 -33.36 0.91 -46.16
N ASP A 444 -32.85 -0.28 -46.53
CA ASP A 444 -32.97 -1.51 -45.74
C ASP A 444 -32.27 -1.37 -44.37
N LEU A 445 -31.05 -0.82 -44.32
CA LEU A 445 -30.31 -0.59 -43.09
C LEU A 445 -30.93 0.53 -42.24
N ILE A 446 -31.41 1.61 -42.86
CA ILE A 446 -32.13 2.67 -42.15
C ILE A 446 -33.41 2.10 -41.50
N SER A 447 -34.19 1.34 -42.27
CA SER A 447 -35.41 0.66 -41.79
C SER A 447 -35.10 -0.29 -40.64
N MET A 448 -34.05 -1.11 -40.76
CA MET A 448 -33.58 -2.01 -39.69
C MET A 448 -33.19 -1.27 -38.41
N ILE A 449 -32.48 -0.14 -38.52
CA ILE A 449 -32.07 0.69 -37.38
C ILE A 449 -33.30 1.26 -36.68
N VAL A 450 -34.26 1.80 -37.43
CA VAL A 450 -35.51 2.37 -36.88
C VAL A 450 -36.32 1.28 -36.16
N VAL A 451 -36.55 0.12 -36.80
CA VAL A 451 -37.27 -1.01 -36.20
C VAL A 451 -36.60 -1.51 -34.92
N HIS A 452 -35.27 -1.54 -34.88
CA HIS A 452 -34.54 -1.93 -33.66
C HIS A 452 -34.68 -0.90 -32.53
N LEU A 453 -34.63 0.40 -32.84
CA LEU A 453 -34.83 1.47 -31.85
C LEU A 453 -36.26 1.50 -31.30
N ASP A 454 -37.27 1.34 -32.15
CA ASP A 454 -38.67 1.24 -31.71
C ASP A 454 -38.89 -0.02 -30.86
N SER A 455 -38.32 -1.17 -31.24
CA SER A 455 -38.43 -2.40 -30.45
C SER A 455 -37.70 -2.31 -29.09
N LEU A 456 -36.56 -1.62 -29.02
CA LEU A 456 -35.89 -1.29 -27.75
C LEU A 456 -36.76 -0.37 -26.89
N LYS A 457 -37.37 0.66 -27.49
CA LYS A 457 -38.28 1.59 -26.81
C LYS A 457 -39.49 0.86 -26.22
N GLU A 458 -40.18 0.04 -27.02
CA GLU A 458 -41.28 -0.81 -26.58
C GLU A 458 -40.86 -1.78 -25.46
N SER A 459 -39.64 -2.33 -25.56
CA SER A 459 -39.09 -3.19 -24.51
C SER A 459 -38.85 -2.44 -23.20
N PHE A 460 -38.28 -1.23 -23.23
CA PHE A 460 -38.16 -0.38 -22.05
C PHE A 460 -39.53 -0.04 -21.46
N ASP A 461 -40.50 0.35 -22.28
CA ASP A 461 -41.87 0.61 -21.84
C ASP A 461 -42.51 -0.64 -21.19
N TYR A 462 -42.36 -1.82 -21.79
CA TYR A 462 -42.85 -3.08 -21.22
C TYR A 462 -42.20 -3.40 -19.87
N TYR A 463 -40.87 -3.38 -19.78
CA TYR A 463 -40.15 -3.80 -18.57
C TYR A 463 -40.21 -2.78 -17.43
N PHE A 464 -40.48 -1.49 -17.68
CA PHE A 464 -40.46 -0.46 -16.62
C PHE A 464 -41.81 0.22 -16.38
N SER A 465 -42.84 0.07 -17.22
CA SER A 465 -44.14 0.76 -17.14
C SER A 465 -44.80 0.83 -15.75
N GLU A 466 -44.84 -0.28 -15.00
CA GLU A 466 -45.44 -0.29 -13.66
C GLU A 466 -44.63 0.52 -12.63
N GLU A 467 -43.30 0.56 -12.78
CA GLU A 467 -42.41 1.41 -11.98
C GLU A 467 -42.54 2.89 -12.38
N MET A 468 -42.78 3.20 -13.66
CA MET A 468 -43.07 4.58 -14.11
C MET A 468 -44.33 5.11 -13.44
N LYS A 469 -45.45 4.37 -13.51
CA LYS A 469 -46.72 4.72 -12.84
C LYS A 469 -46.57 4.88 -11.33
N PHE A 470 -45.74 4.03 -10.71
CA PHE A 470 -45.45 4.11 -9.28
C PHE A 470 -44.62 5.36 -8.93
N CYS A 471 -43.65 5.74 -9.76
CA CYS A 471 -42.89 6.97 -9.59
C CYS A 471 -43.76 8.21 -9.79
N ASP A 472 -44.59 8.24 -10.84
CA ASP A 472 -45.49 9.36 -11.16
C ASP A 472 -46.47 9.62 -10.01
N LYS A 473 -47.03 8.57 -9.38
CA LYS A 473 -47.87 8.69 -8.18
C LYS A 473 -47.12 9.28 -6.97
N ASN A 474 -45.83 8.98 -6.84
CA ASN A 474 -45.00 9.41 -5.70
C ASN A 474 -44.12 10.63 -6.02
N ILE A 475 -44.45 11.40 -7.07
CA ILE A 475 -43.62 12.53 -7.54
C ILE A 475 -43.44 13.65 -6.50
N TRP A 476 -44.35 13.74 -5.52
CA TRP A 476 -44.26 14.61 -4.34
C TRP A 476 -42.99 14.37 -3.50
N ILE A 477 -42.38 13.18 -3.57
CA ILE A 477 -41.12 12.87 -2.89
C ILE A 477 -39.95 13.67 -3.48
N VAL A 478 -39.99 13.91 -4.80
CA VAL A 478 -38.96 14.66 -5.55
C VAL A 478 -39.29 16.14 -5.64
N ASN A 479 -40.58 16.49 -5.61
CA ASN A 479 -41.08 17.87 -5.69
C ASN A 479 -41.97 18.27 -4.49
N PRO A 480 -41.49 18.19 -3.22
CA PRO A 480 -42.32 18.42 -2.04
C PRO A 480 -42.77 19.89 -1.83
N PHE A 481 -42.29 20.84 -2.64
CA PHE A 481 -42.60 22.27 -2.54
C PHE A 481 -43.33 22.83 -3.78
N GLN A 482 -44.02 21.98 -4.55
CA GLN A 482 -44.90 22.38 -5.66
C GLN A 482 -46.36 22.48 -5.17
N SER A 483 -47.13 23.44 -5.68
CA SER A 483 -48.50 23.75 -5.23
C SER A 483 -49.56 22.72 -5.62
N ASP A 484 -49.27 21.90 -6.63
CA ASP A 484 -50.29 21.13 -7.36
C ASP A 484 -50.24 19.63 -7.00
N VAL A 485 -49.92 19.29 -5.75
CA VAL A 485 -49.84 17.90 -5.28
C VAL A 485 -51.24 17.33 -5.06
N VAL A 486 -51.88 16.90 -6.15
CA VAL A 486 -53.20 16.26 -6.13
C VAL A 486 -53.08 14.76 -5.84
N SER A 487 -53.76 14.28 -4.78
CA SER A 487 -54.01 12.84 -4.55
C SER A 487 -52.76 11.95 -4.56
N THR A 488 -51.80 12.24 -3.67
CA THR A 488 -50.61 11.40 -3.38
C THR A 488 -50.95 9.92 -3.12
N GLY A 489 -52.13 9.65 -2.57
CA GLY A 489 -52.54 8.33 -2.08
C GLY A 489 -51.79 7.88 -0.82
N ILE A 490 -51.26 8.82 -0.03
CA ILE A 490 -50.73 8.58 1.33
C ILE A 490 -51.87 8.69 2.36
N SER A 491 -51.56 8.60 3.66
CA SER A 491 -52.53 8.82 4.74
C SER A 491 -52.87 10.31 4.87
N THR A 492 -54.11 10.65 5.23
CA THR A 492 -54.56 12.05 5.43
C THR A 492 -53.62 12.89 6.29
N LYS A 493 -53.11 12.34 7.40
CA LYS A 493 -52.13 13.02 8.27
C LYS A 493 -50.81 13.37 7.56
N ALA A 494 -50.37 12.52 6.62
CA ALA A 494 -49.17 12.78 5.83
C ALA A 494 -49.44 13.78 4.68
N ASP A 495 -50.65 13.85 4.14
CA ASP A 495 -51.04 14.95 3.24
C ASP A 495 -51.09 16.30 3.98
N GLU A 496 -51.60 16.33 5.21
CA GLU A 496 -51.55 17.52 6.10
C GLU A 496 -50.08 17.94 6.38
N GLU A 497 -49.24 17.00 6.83
CA GLU A 497 -47.80 17.24 7.04
C GLU A 497 -47.07 17.69 5.76
N LEU A 498 -47.53 17.29 4.56
CA LEU A 498 -46.94 17.70 3.28
C LEU A 498 -47.33 19.12 2.87
N ILE A 499 -48.57 19.53 3.13
CA ILE A 499 -49.00 20.91 2.93
C ILE A 499 -48.16 21.85 3.81
N ASP A 500 -48.02 21.52 5.10
CA ASP A 500 -47.20 22.30 6.03
C ASP A 500 -45.72 22.37 5.59
N LEU A 501 -45.14 21.24 5.15
CA LEU A 501 -43.77 21.19 4.62
C LEU A 501 -43.61 22.05 3.35
N SER A 502 -44.61 22.09 2.46
CA SER A 502 -44.51 22.78 1.18
C SER A 502 -44.34 24.30 1.30
N GLU A 503 -44.83 24.87 2.40
CA GLU A 503 -44.68 26.29 2.77
C GLU A 503 -43.44 26.57 3.67
N ASP A 504 -42.74 25.53 4.15
CA ASP A 504 -41.54 25.69 4.98
C ASP A 504 -40.32 26.12 4.16
N SER A 505 -40.08 27.44 4.15
CA SER A 505 -38.91 28.06 3.52
C SER A 505 -37.54 27.53 4.00
N SER A 506 -37.43 27.03 5.24
CA SER A 506 -36.18 26.52 5.81
C SER A 506 -35.84 25.13 5.28
N PHE A 507 -36.83 24.23 5.21
CA PHE A 507 -36.67 22.93 4.58
C PHE A 507 -36.44 23.09 3.08
N LYS A 508 -37.13 24.02 2.41
CA LYS A 508 -36.93 24.37 0.99
C LYS A 508 -35.49 24.77 0.69
N MET A 509 -34.89 25.66 1.49
CA MET A 509 -33.47 26.04 1.38
C MET A 509 -32.49 24.88 1.69
N SER A 510 -32.94 23.84 2.42
CA SER A 510 -32.12 22.67 2.75
C SER A 510 -32.18 21.57 1.70
N PHE A 511 -33.28 21.50 0.93
CA PHE A 511 -33.55 20.48 -0.08
C PHE A 511 -32.47 20.48 -1.17
N ASP A 512 -32.22 21.64 -1.78
CA ASP A 512 -31.19 21.84 -2.81
C ASP A 512 -29.75 21.52 -2.37
N ARG A 513 -29.53 21.29 -1.06
CA ARG A 513 -28.22 21.08 -0.44
C ARG A 513 -28.00 19.66 0.08
N LYS A 514 -29.01 18.79 0.04
CA LYS A 514 -28.97 17.42 0.58
C LYS A 514 -29.30 16.40 -0.49
N ARG A 515 -28.81 15.16 -0.33
CA ARG A 515 -29.30 14.03 -1.14
C ARG A 515 -30.74 13.69 -0.74
N LEU A 516 -31.54 13.19 -1.67
CA LEU A 516 -32.97 12.93 -1.47
C LEU A 516 -33.26 12.09 -0.19
N LYS A 517 -32.56 10.98 0.02
CA LYS A 517 -32.69 10.14 1.23
C LYS A 517 -32.33 10.89 2.52
N GLN A 518 -31.25 11.70 2.50
CA GLN A 518 -30.78 12.49 3.65
C GLN A 518 -31.71 13.68 3.97
N PHE A 519 -32.34 14.27 2.94
CA PHE A 519 -33.38 15.28 3.15
C PHE A 519 -34.56 14.69 3.93
N TRP A 520 -35.15 13.59 3.43
CA TRP A 520 -36.30 12.96 4.07
C TRP A 520 -36.00 12.41 5.47
N LEU A 521 -34.79 11.90 5.73
CA LEU A 521 -34.33 11.57 7.09
C LEU A 521 -34.27 12.82 8.01
N SER A 522 -33.84 13.97 7.50
CA SER A 522 -33.82 15.21 8.30
C SER A 522 -35.20 15.84 8.55
N VAL A 523 -36.20 15.48 7.74
CA VAL A 523 -37.61 15.87 7.89
C VAL A 523 -38.30 15.04 9.00
N GLU A 524 -37.78 13.85 9.33
CA GLU A 524 -38.39 12.88 10.25
C GLU A 524 -38.71 13.46 11.65
N ASN A 525 -37.86 14.32 12.19
CA ASN A 525 -38.07 14.94 13.51
C ASN A 525 -39.23 15.93 13.55
N THR A 526 -39.62 16.50 12.42
CA THR A 526 -40.67 17.54 12.32
C THR A 526 -41.95 16.98 11.73
N TYR A 527 -41.84 16.16 10.67
CA TYR A 527 -42.94 15.57 9.92
C TYR A 527 -42.73 14.04 9.81
N PRO A 528 -42.89 13.29 10.92
CA PRO A 528 -42.51 11.88 10.99
C PRO A 528 -43.38 10.96 10.14
N THR A 529 -44.67 11.28 9.95
CA THR A 529 -45.59 10.44 9.16
C THR A 529 -45.27 10.54 7.68
N LEU A 530 -45.03 11.78 7.22
CA LEU A 530 -44.62 12.09 5.87
C LEU A 530 -43.22 11.54 5.54
N SER A 531 -42.24 11.76 6.41
CA SER A 531 -40.90 11.20 6.25
C SER A 531 -40.94 9.67 6.16
N THR A 532 -41.69 9.01 7.05
CA THR A 532 -41.89 7.55 6.99
C THR A 532 -42.50 7.10 5.66
N ALA A 533 -43.46 7.85 5.11
CA ALA A 533 -44.06 7.55 3.81
C ALA A 533 -43.04 7.68 2.66
N ALA A 534 -42.22 8.74 2.66
CA ALA A 534 -41.17 8.95 1.66
C ALA A 534 -40.04 7.89 1.75
N LEU A 535 -39.56 7.59 2.96
CA LEU A 535 -38.49 6.62 3.18
C LEU A 535 -38.92 5.20 2.81
N LYS A 536 -40.20 4.84 2.93
CA LYS A 536 -40.75 3.56 2.43
C LYS A 536 -40.61 3.38 0.91
N VAL A 537 -40.54 4.48 0.15
CA VAL A 537 -40.31 4.47 -1.30
C VAL A 537 -38.83 4.54 -1.66
N LEU A 538 -38.01 5.21 -0.82
CA LEU A 538 -36.60 5.48 -1.10
C LEU A 538 -35.59 4.43 -0.55
N LEU A 539 -36.00 3.62 0.43
CA LEU A 539 -35.15 2.58 1.03
C LEU A 539 -35.14 1.22 0.29
N PRO A 540 -36.17 0.77 -0.45
CA PRO A 540 -36.04 -0.43 -1.27
C PRO A 540 -34.89 -0.34 -2.29
N PHE A 541 -34.10 -1.41 -2.41
CA PHE A 541 -33.03 -1.49 -3.41
C PHE A 541 -33.61 -1.48 -4.84
N THR A 542 -33.11 -0.60 -5.69
CA THR A 542 -33.47 -0.55 -7.12
C THR A 542 -32.67 -1.54 -7.98
N THR A 543 -31.46 -1.90 -7.54
CA THR A 543 -30.56 -2.81 -8.27
C THR A 543 -29.94 -3.87 -7.38
N SER A 544 -29.49 -4.97 -7.97
CA SER A 544 -28.71 -6.04 -7.33
C SER A 544 -27.20 -5.86 -7.52
N TYR A 545 -26.72 -4.64 -7.76
CA TYR A 545 -25.32 -4.38 -8.10
C TYR A 545 -24.34 -4.85 -7.02
N MET A 546 -24.69 -4.65 -5.74
CA MET A 546 -23.89 -5.12 -4.61
C MET A 546 -23.70 -6.65 -4.62
N CYS A 547 -24.71 -7.40 -5.09
CA CYS A 547 -24.57 -8.85 -5.30
C CYS A 547 -23.54 -9.17 -6.39
N GLU A 548 -23.48 -8.41 -7.49
CA GLU A 548 -22.50 -8.60 -8.57
C GLU A 548 -21.06 -8.27 -8.13
N ILE A 549 -20.88 -7.24 -7.28
CA ILE A 549 -19.62 -6.97 -6.59
C ILE A 549 -19.27 -8.16 -5.70
N GLY A 550 -20.24 -8.67 -4.92
CA GLY A 550 -20.05 -9.82 -4.03
C GLY A 550 -19.62 -11.08 -4.77
N PHE A 551 -20.28 -11.45 -5.86
CA PHE A 551 -19.86 -12.57 -6.71
C PHE A 551 -18.47 -12.33 -7.34
N SER A 552 -18.14 -11.09 -7.73
CA SER A 552 -16.82 -10.76 -8.26
C SER A 552 -15.70 -10.90 -7.21
N ALA A 553 -15.95 -10.44 -5.98
CA ALA A 553 -15.03 -10.60 -4.87
C ALA A 553 -14.87 -12.08 -4.46
N MET A 554 -15.98 -12.84 -4.46
CA MET A 554 -15.97 -14.28 -4.20
C MET A 554 -15.08 -15.02 -5.21
N ILE A 555 -15.19 -14.75 -6.51
CA ILE A 555 -14.35 -15.36 -7.55
C ILE A 555 -12.86 -15.02 -7.34
N GLY A 556 -12.54 -13.83 -6.84
CA GLY A 556 -11.17 -13.45 -6.46
C GLY A 556 -10.64 -14.20 -5.22
N ILE A 557 -11.52 -14.60 -4.30
CA ILE A 557 -11.19 -15.30 -3.05
C ILE A 557 -11.08 -16.83 -3.28
N LYS A 558 -12.08 -17.43 -3.96
CA LYS A 558 -12.13 -18.85 -4.33
C LYS A 558 -11.41 -19.12 -5.65
N THR A 559 -10.09 -19.28 -5.58
CA THR A 559 -9.26 -19.73 -6.71
C THR A 559 -9.26 -21.26 -6.86
N LYS A 560 -8.74 -21.79 -7.97
CA LYS A 560 -8.60 -23.26 -8.21
C LYS A 560 -7.87 -24.01 -7.09
N LEU A 561 -7.07 -23.29 -6.29
CA LEU A 561 -6.22 -23.79 -5.22
C LEU A 561 -6.83 -23.57 -3.82
N ARG A 562 -8.03 -22.99 -3.73
CA ARG A 562 -8.75 -22.58 -2.50
C ARG A 562 -10.27 -22.76 -2.61
N ASN A 563 -10.71 -23.70 -3.43
CA ASN A 563 -12.12 -23.90 -3.75
C ASN A 563 -12.98 -24.34 -2.55
N LYS A 564 -12.41 -25.07 -1.57
CA LYS A 564 -13.07 -25.48 -0.31
C LYS A 564 -13.13 -24.39 0.78
N LEU A 565 -12.68 -23.15 0.52
CA LEU A 565 -12.65 -22.10 1.54
C LEU A 565 -14.06 -21.64 1.93
N GLN A 566 -14.32 -21.57 3.24
CA GLN A 566 -15.53 -20.94 3.78
C GLN A 566 -15.48 -19.41 3.56
N ILE A 567 -16.39 -18.91 2.73
CA ILE A 567 -16.32 -17.54 2.19
C ILE A 567 -17.01 -16.49 3.05
N SER A 568 -18.05 -16.83 3.82
CA SER A 568 -18.95 -15.86 4.49
C SER A 568 -18.20 -14.73 5.21
N ASN A 569 -17.30 -15.05 6.14
CA ASN A 569 -16.50 -14.06 6.89
C ASN A 569 -15.48 -13.29 6.03
N ASN A 570 -14.80 -13.98 5.10
CA ASN A 570 -13.79 -13.37 4.22
C ASN A 570 -14.44 -12.39 3.24
N LEU A 571 -15.63 -12.72 2.74
CA LEU A 571 -16.41 -11.89 1.84
C LEU A 571 -16.98 -10.68 2.57
N ARG A 572 -17.46 -10.86 3.81
CA ARG A 572 -17.92 -9.76 4.66
C ARG A 572 -16.83 -8.71 4.93
N LEU A 573 -15.65 -9.15 5.37
CA LEU A 573 -14.49 -8.26 5.55
C LEU A 573 -14.02 -7.57 4.26
N LYS A 574 -14.32 -8.15 3.08
CA LYS A 574 -13.91 -7.59 1.79
C LYS A 574 -14.89 -6.55 1.23
N LEU A 575 -16.15 -6.60 1.65
CA LEU A 575 -17.26 -5.82 1.08
C LEU A 575 -17.87 -4.79 2.03
N THR A 576 -17.71 -4.96 3.34
CA THR A 576 -18.25 -3.98 4.29
C THR A 576 -17.57 -2.62 4.13
N HIS A 577 -18.39 -1.58 4.09
CA HIS A 577 -17.93 -0.19 4.13
C HIS A 577 -17.78 0.35 5.56
N ILE A 578 -18.19 -0.45 6.56
CA ILE A 578 -18.01 -0.14 7.97
C ILE A 578 -16.54 -0.37 8.32
N SER A 579 -15.84 0.69 8.73
CA SER A 579 -14.51 0.56 9.31
C SER A 579 -14.61 -0.24 10.60
N VAL A 580 -13.99 -1.43 10.64
CA VAL A 580 -13.84 -2.18 11.89
C VAL A 580 -13.03 -1.32 12.84
N ASP A 581 -13.62 -0.97 13.98
CA ASP A 581 -12.88 -0.40 15.10
C ASP A 581 -12.04 -1.53 15.72
N VAL A 582 -10.80 -1.63 15.24
CA VAL A 582 -9.84 -2.64 15.68
C VAL A 582 -9.45 -2.41 17.14
N GLU A 583 -9.53 -1.17 17.64
CA GLU A 583 -9.29 -0.87 19.05
C GLU A 583 -10.44 -1.44 19.89
N GLU A 584 -11.70 -1.11 19.58
CA GLU A 584 -12.87 -1.58 20.33
C GLU A 584 -12.98 -3.13 20.34
N VAL A 585 -12.71 -3.79 19.20
CA VAL A 585 -12.71 -5.26 19.10
C VAL A 585 -11.59 -5.92 19.92
N ILE A 586 -10.45 -5.24 20.12
CA ILE A 586 -9.35 -5.71 20.98
C ILE A 586 -9.61 -5.39 22.47
N ILE A 587 -10.43 -4.38 22.75
CA ILE A 587 -10.67 -3.83 24.10
C ILE A 587 -11.72 -4.61 24.91
N ILE A 588 -12.65 -5.31 24.26
CA ILE A 588 -13.75 -6.04 24.95
C ILE A 588 -13.31 -7.08 26.02
N PRO A 589 -12.14 -7.76 25.94
CA PRO A 589 -11.63 -8.59 27.04
C PRO A 589 -10.84 -7.85 28.13
N ILE A 590 -10.52 -6.56 27.95
CA ILE A 590 -9.51 -5.83 28.76
C ILE A 590 -10.17 -4.82 29.73
N PHE A 591 -11.45 -4.50 29.55
CA PHE A 591 -12.17 -3.42 30.25
C PHE A 591 -12.46 -3.61 31.76
N HIS A 592 -11.65 -4.37 32.51
CA HIS A 592 -11.85 -4.56 33.94
C HIS A 592 -10.62 -4.38 34.84
N PHE A 593 -9.46 -3.97 34.32
CA PHE A 593 -8.32 -3.62 35.19
C PHE A 593 -7.55 -2.36 34.76
N ILE A 594 -7.40 -1.46 35.74
CA ILE A 594 -6.46 -0.33 35.84
C ILE A 594 -6.87 0.96 35.10
N ASN A 595 -7.58 1.80 35.85
CA ASN A 595 -7.44 3.26 35.75
C ASN A 595 -6.27 3.73 36.63
N PHE A 596 -5.74 4.95 36.37
CA PHE A 596 -4.64 5.64 37.07
C PHE A 596 -3.20 5.12 36.90
N SER A 597 -2.51 5.67 35.88
CA SER A 597 -1.23 6.42 36.05
C SER A 597 -0.78 7.03 34.72
N HIS A 598 -0.75 8.36 34.60
CA HIS A 598 -0.23 9.02 33.40
C HIS A 598 1.31 8.95 33.34
N SER A 599 1.85 8.04 32.51
CA SER A 599 3.23 8.16 32.02
C SER A 599 3.26 9.19 30.88
N LYS A 600 3.73 10.41 31.18
CA LYS A 600 4.07 11.39 30.14
C LYS A 600 5.55 11.23 29.77
N ILE A 601 5.85 11.33 28.47
CA ILE A 601 7.23 11.43 27.96
C ILE A 601 7.98 12.55 28.70
N SER A 602 9.29 12.37 28.87
CA SER A 602 10.27 13.38 29.26
C SER A 602 10.24 14.61 28.33
N THR A 603 9.25 15.47 28.53
CA THR A 603 9.06 16.72 27.80
C THR A 603 10.05 17.78 28.24
N PHE A 604 10.33 18.73 27.34
CA PHE A 604 11.35 19.74 27.54
C PHE A 604 10.82 20.91 28.38
N GLN A 605 11.11 20.95 29.67
CA GLN A 605 10.34 21.78 30.63
C GLN A 605 10.99 23.11 31.06
N ASN A 606 12.32 23.18 31.19
CA ASN A 606 13.08 24.43 31.39
C ASN A 606 14.56 24.20 31.05
N ALA A 607 15.43 25.22 31.16
CA ALA A 607 16.86 25.10 30.83
C ALA A 607 17.63 24.05 31.68
N ALA A 608 17.16 23.76 32.89
CA ALA A 608 17.77 22.80 33.83
C ALA A 608 17.21 21.37 33.74
N GLY A 609 16.11 21.16 33.02
CA GLY A 609 15.41 19.87 32.97
C GLY A 609 14.52 19.56 34.18
N GLY A 610 14.13 20.59 34.95
CA GLY A 610 13.18 20.46 36.07
C GLY A 610 11.74 20.77 35.66
N ALA A 611 10.79 20.52 36.58
CA ALA A 611 9.36 20.73 36.37
C ALA A 611 9.01 22.14 35.86
N ALA A 612 8.14 22.23 34.86
CA ALA A 612 7.70 23.49 34.29
C ALA A 612 6.72 24.22 35.23
N GLN A 613 6.92 25.52 35.45
CA GLN A 613 5.93 26.38 36.11
C GLN A 613 4.71 26.70 35.21
N ASN A 614 4.78 26.40 33.90
CA ASN A 614 3.65 26.57 32.97
C ASN A 614 3.70 25.58 31.80
N TRP A 615 2.52 25.18 31.35
CA TRP A 615 2.18 24.14 30.35
C TRP A 615 2.48 24.53 28.87
N LEU A 616 3.39 25.48 28.64
CA LEU A 616 3.66 26.09 27.33
C LEU A 616 4.97 25.63 26.66
N THR A 617 5.70 24.69 27.27
CA THR A 617 7.08 24.32 26.87
C THR A 617 7.14 23.15 25.89
N ASN A 618 6.87 23.45 24.61
CA ASN A 618 6.68 22.45 23.55
C ASN A 618 7.78 22.42 22.47
N LYS A 619 8.89 23.14 22.68
CA LYS A 619 10.05 23.20 21.77
C LYS A 619 11.32 23.69 22.46
N SER A 620 12.48 23.30 21.96
CA SER A 620 13.76 23.90 22.34
C SER A 620 14.82 23.83 21.25
N ILE A 621 15.72 24.80 21.26
CA ILE A 621 16.91 24.85 20.39
C ILE A 621 18.12 25.12 21.26
N VAL A 622 19.12 24.24 21.21
CA VAL A 622 20.42 24.40 21.86
C VAL A 622 21.49 24.62 20.79
N TYR A 623 22.25 25.70 20.92
CA TYR A 623 23.46 25.95 20.13
C TYR A 623 24.69 25.93 21.05
N LYS A 624 25.55 24.93 20.85
CA LYS A 624 26.84 24.78 21.53
C LYS A 624 27.93 25.29 20.59
N ALA A 625 28.57 26.41 20.90
CA ALA A 625 29.65 26.94 20.09
C ALA A 625 30.94 26.09 20.19
N PRO A 626 31.89 26.20 19.23
CA PRO A 626 33.21 25.59 19.32
C PRO A 626 33.93 25.87 20.65
N GLY A 627 34.51 24.83 21.26
CA GLY A 627 35.23 24.92 22.54
C GLY A 627 34.36 25.16 23.79
N GLN A 628 33.08 25.52 23.64
CA GLN A 628 32.18 25.75 24.77
C GLN A 628 31.52 24.44 25.24
N VAL A 629 31.44 24.26 26.57
CA VAL A 629 30.67 23.16 27.22
C VAL A 629 29.26 23.59 27.61
N ASN A 630 29.06 24.88 27.92
CA ASN A 630 27.73 25.44 28.15
C ASN A 630 27.15 25.89 26.81
N GLY A 631 26.00 25.33 26.41
CA GLY A 631 25.28 25.77 25.22
C GLY A 631 24.45 27.02 25.50
N LYS A 632 24.19 27.83 24.47
CA LYS A 632 23.09 28.80 24.50
C LYS A 632 21.80 28.08 24.14
N ILE A 633 20.68 28.45 24.77
CA ILE A 633 19.39 27.79 24.59
C ILE A 633 18.26 28.81 24.33
N ILE A 634 17.31 28.38 23.49
CA ILE A 634 16.00 29.02 23.30
C ILE A 634 14.95 28.03 23.79
N VAL A 635 14.16 28.44 24.79
CA VAL A 635 13.01 27.70 25.34
C VAL A 635 11.72 28.49 25.11
N ALA A 636 10.57 27.83 25.09
CA ALA A 636 9.28 28.51 24.94
C ALA A 636 8.91 29.32 26.20
N GLY A 637 8.16 30.42 26.01
CA GLY A 637 7.65 31.27 27.10
C GLY A 637 8.63 32.31 27.65
N ALA A 638 9.94 32.19 27.37
CA ALA A 638 10.93 33.18 27.77
C ALA A 638 10.92 34.41 26.86
N ALA A 639 10.79 35.60 27.45
CA ALA A 639 10.86 36.86 26.71
C ALA A 639 12.28 37.12 26.17
N GLY A 640 12.46 36.95 24.86
CA GLY A 640 13.25 37.89 24.07
C GLY A 640 14.76 37.70 23.95
N ASN A 641 15.43 36.70 24.52
CA ASN A 641 16.89 36.52 24.34
C ASN A 641 17.36 35.05 24.35
N TRP A 642 18.55 34.81 23.78
CA TRP A 642 19.32 33.58 23.99
C TRP A 642 19.67 33.44 25.47
N GLN A 643 19.33 32.31 26.10
CA GLN A 643 19.68 32.03 27.49
C GLN A 643 20.93 31.17 27.57
N ASP A 644 21.63 31.21 28.72
CA ASP A 644 22.65 30.21 29.04
C ASP A 644 21.99 28.88 29.46
N GLY A 645 22.54 27.76 29.00
CA GLY A 645 22.17 26.45 29.49
C GLY A 645 22.51 26.31 30.97
N ALA A 646 21.59 25.78 31.77
CA ALA A 646 21.76 25.69 33.23
C ALA A 646 22.85 24.70 33.69
N GLY A 647 23.36 23.87 32.78
CA GLY A 647 24.46 22.94 33.01
C GLY A 647 25.23 22.68 31.71
N ALA A 648 26.44 22.14 31.87
CA ALA A 648 27.30 21.77 30.75
C ALA A 648 26.71 20.60 29.96
N ILE A 649 26.77 20.64 28.62
CA ILE A 649 26.15 19.66 27.71
C ILE A 649 26.80 18.26 27.76
N ASN A 650 27.91 18.13 28.48
CA ASN A 650 28.59 16.86 28.74
C ASN A 650 28.23 16.24 30.10
N ALA A 651 27.46 16.95 30.95
CA ALA A 651 26.96 16.41 32.20
C ALA A 651 25.77 15.47 31.95
N ALA A 652 25.62 14.43 32.76
CA ALA A 652 24.50 13.50 32.62
C ALA A 652 23.15 14.08 33.10
N ASN A 653 23.15 15.21 33.80
CA ASN A 653 22.01 15.84 34.47
C ASN A 653 22.19 17.36 34.51
N GLY A 654 21.16 18.10 34.93
CA GLY A 654 21.22 19.55 35.15
C GLY A 654 21.15 20.41 33.88
N HIS A 655 21.02 19.78 32.72
CA HIS A 655 20.62 20.45 31.49
C HIS A 655 19.49 19.69 30.79
N SER A 656 18.65 20.49 30.15
CA SER A 656 17.40 20.10 29.52
C SER A 656 17.50 19.05 28.42
N PHE A 657 18.63 19.00 27.70
CA PHE A 657 18.85 18.02 26.64
C PHE A 657 19.26 16.62 27.15
N ALA A 658 19.91 16.51 28.31
CA ALA A 658 20.09 15.21 28.97
C ALA A 658 18.74 14.67 29.47
N LYS A 659 17.91 15.55 30.05
CA LYS A 659 16.54 15.24 30.48
C LYS A 659 15.68 14.71 29.32
N ALA A 660 15.69 15.37 28.17
CA ALA A 660 14.95 14.94 26.98
C ALA A 660 15.35 13.56 26.42
N LEU A 661 16.53 13.06 26.80
CA LEU A 661 17.04 11.76 26.39
C LEU A 661 17.05 10.74 27.54
N GLU A 662 16.46 11.04 28.70
CA GLU A 662 16.60 10.19 29.89
C GLU A 662 16.10 8.76 29.69
N HIS A 663 15.00 8.57 28.92
CA HIS A 663 14.48 7.23 28.55
C HIS A 663 15.10 6.66 27.26
N VAL A 664 15.97 7.43 26.58
CA VAL A 664 16.81 6.97 25.46
C VAL A 664 18.12 6.36 26.00
N VAL A 665 18.66 6.95 27.07
CA VAL A 665 19.88 6.49 27.77
C VAL A 665 19.58 5.50 28.91
N GLY A 666 18.42 5.65 29.57
CA GLY A 666 17.90 4.74 30.59
C GLY A 666 16.92 3.70 30.06
N ASN A 667 16.54 2.77 30.93
CA ASN A 667 15.48 1.80 30.65
C ASN A 667 14.13 2.32 31.16
N ASP A 668 13.15 2.34 30.26
CA ASP A 668 11.75 2.61 30.58
C ASP A 668 10.88 1.56 29.87
N GLY A 669 9.84 1.07 30.56
CA GLY A 669 8.91 0.08 30.01
C GLY A 669 7.95 0.67 28.98
N THR A 670 7.60 1.94 29.13
CA THR A 670 6.54 2.66 28.39
C THR A 670 7.09 3.54 27.27
N ILE A 671 8.36 3.96 27.34
CA ILE A 671 8.98 4.79 26.30
C ILE A 671 9.77 3.93 25.30
N LYS A 672 9.53 4.20 24.01
CA LYS A 672 10.20 3.57 22.85
C LYS A 672 10.79 4.63 21.93
N PHE A 673 11.85 4.28 21.19
CA PHE A 673 12.50 5.21 20.28
C PHE A 673 13.19 4.55 19.08
N LEU A 674 13.38 5.35 18.04
CA LEU A 674 14.19 5.08 16.87
C LEU A 674 15.31 6.13 16.80
N ALA A 675 16.56 5.68 16.77
CA ALA A 675 17.74 6.55 16.67
C ALA A 675 18.47 6.34 15.33
N TYR A 676 18.75 7.45 14.65
CA TYR A 676 19.47 7.46 13.38
C TYR A 676 20.66 8.42 13.42
N ASN A 677 21.80 8.01 12.86
CA ASN A 677 23.00 8.85 12.82
C ASN A 677 23.92 8.35 11.69
N ASN A 678 24.42 9.26 10.86
CA ASN A 678 25.33 8.94 9.77
C ASN A 678 26.73 8.47 10.26
N ALA A 679 27.10 8.81 11.48
CA ALA A 679 28.25 8.29 12.20
C ALA A 679 27.76 7.71 13.54
N PRO A 680 27.17 6.51 13.57
CA PRO A 680 26.54 5.98 14.78
C PRO A 680 27.59 5.58 15.84
N PRO A 681 27.24 5.66 17.14
CA PRO A 681 28.15 5.29 18.21
C PRO A 681 28.58 3.83 18.12
N ARG A 682 29.83 3.55 18.52
CA ARG A 682 30.40 2.20 18.60
C ARG A 682 30.47 1.40 17.29
N VAL A 683 30.08 1.95 16.14
CA VAL A 683 30.23 1.32 14.82
C VAL A 683 31.25 2.09 13.96
N PRO A 684 32.51 1.64 13.87
CA PRO A 684 33.54 2.34 13.12
C PRO A 684 33.34 2.23 11.60
N LYS A 685 33.57 3.34 10.87
CA LYS A 685 33.67 3.40 9.40
C LYS A 685 32.42 3.02 8.60
N VAL A 686 31.21 3.24 9.12
CA VAL A 686 29.96 3.14 8.34
C VAL A 686 30.01 4.13 7.17
N LYS A 687 29.78 3.65 5.94
CA LYS A 687 29.61 4.51 4.75
C LYS A 687 28.14 4.77 4.50
N THR A 688 27.64 5.93 4.92
CA THR A 688 26.28 6.39 4.66
C THR A 688 26.26 7.45 3.57
N LYS A 689 25.13 7.60 2.86
CA LYS A 689 24.91 8.71 1.92
C LYS A 689 24.29 9.94 2.61
N SER A 690 23.43 9.68 3.60
CA SER A 690 22.82 10.69 4.47
C SER A 690 23.84 11.35 5.40
N ASN A 691 23.60 12.61 5.78
CA ASN A 691 24.30 13.28 6.90
C ASN A 691 23.41 13.47 8.14
N SER A 692 22.11 13.22 8.01
CA SER A 692 21.11 13.45 9.05
C SER A 692 21.30 12.57 10.28
N LYS A 693 20.97 13.15 11.43
CA LYS A 693 21.05 12.50 12.75
C LYS A 693 19.87 12.96 13.61
N GLY A 694 19.35 12.09 14.44
CA GLY A 694 18.19 12.38 15.27
C GLY A 694 17.63 11.17 15.99
N VAL A 695 16.59 11.44 16.77
CA VAL A 695 15.84 10.46 17.57
C VAL A 695 14.35 10.77 17.43
N ILE A 696 13.54 9.74 17.21
CA ILE A 696 12.08 9.79 17.35
C ILE A 696 11.75 9.00 18.62
N ILE A 697 11.00 9.59 19.55
CA ILE A 697 10.61 9.01 20.84
C ILE A 697 9.08 9.01 20.93
N LEU A 698 8.46 7.93 21.41
CA LEU A 698 7.03 7.83 21.68
C LEU A 698 6.74 7.11 23.01
N SER A 699 5.50 7.21 23.48
CA SER A 699 4.98 6.53 24.67
C SER A 699 3.93 5.50 24.23
N THR A 700 4.04 4.26 24.69
CA THR A 700 3.02 3.22 24.45
C THR A 700 1.78 3.37 25.35
N ASN A 701 1.74 4.42 26.18
CA ASN A 701 0.72 4.62 27.22
C ASN A 701 -0.01 5.97 27.09
N ALA A 702 0.32 6.80 26.10
CA ALA A 702 -0.30 8.10 25.84
C ALA A 702 0.07 8.61 24.43
N ASP A 703 -0.86 9.26 23.71
CA ASP A 703 -0.58 10.00 22.46
C ASP A 703 0.36 11.17 22.75
N ALA A 704 1.65 10.86 22.71
CA ALA A 704 2.74 11.79 22.94
C ALA A 704 3.97 11.29 22.17
N ALA A 705 4.69 12.21 21.55
CA ALA A 705 5.94 11.91 20.89
C ALA A 705 6.90 13.11 20.91
N ALA A 706 8.17 12.85 20.65
CA ALA A 706 9.19 13.86 20.49
C ALA A 706 10.10 13.54 19.30
N TRP A 707 10.45 14.56 18.53
CA TRP A 707 11.44 14.46 17.47
C TRP A 707 12.64 15.37 17.76
N ILE A 708 13.81 14.75 17.86
CA ILE A 708 15.09 15.41 18.09
C ILE A 708 15.91 15.34 16.81
N VAL A 709 16.45 16.47 16.36
CA VAL A 709 17.37 16.58 15.22
C VAL A 709 18.66 17.23 15.70
N HIS A 710 19.81 16.64 15.39
CA HIS A 710 21.10 17.14 15.88
C HIS A 710 22.25 16.95 14.89
N THR A 711 23.36 17.63 15.19
CA THR A 711 24.59 17.62 14.37
C THR A 711 25.68 16.69 14.91
N VAL A 712 25.58 16.25 16.17
CA VAL A 712 26.62 15.50 16.91
C VAL A 712 26.83 14.07 16.37
N PRO A 713 28.00 13.71 15.81
CA PRO A 713 28.34 12.33 15.45
C PRO A 713 28.62 11.47 16.70
N GLY A 714 28.39 10.16 16.62
CA GLY A 714 28.65 9.22 17.72
C GLY A 714 27.68 9.34 18.89
N PHE A 715 26.47 9.84 18.65
CA PHE A 715 25.51 10.23 19.70
C PHE A 715 24.04 10.06 19.22
N PRO A 716 23.05 9.81 20.11
CA PRO A 716 23.21 9.33 21.49
C PRO A 716 23.60 7.85 21.50
N ILE A 717 24.06 7.31 22.64
CA ILE A 717 24.29 5.87 22.80
C ILE A 717 23.03 5.22 23.43
N PRO A 718 22.27 4.39 22.68
CA PRO A 718 21.01 3.80 23.15
C PRO A 718 21.17 2.92 24.40
N LYS A 719 20.25 3.04 25.36
CA LYS A 719 20.13 2.22 26.59
C LYS A 719 21.45 2.09 27.39
N THR A 720 22.26 3.14 27.37
CA THR A 720 23.45 3.28 28.23
C THR A 720 23.54 4.70 28.75
N VAL A 721 24.21 4.91 29.89
CA VAL A 721 24.39 6.22 30.53
C VAL A 721 24.74 7.35 29.56
N TYR A 722 24.19 8.55 29.83
CA TYR A 722 24.42 9.74 29.01
C TYR A 722 25.92 9.98 28.80
N THR A 723 26.36 9.91 27.54
CA THR A 723 27.77 9.98 27.17
C THR A 723 27.93 10.99 26.02
N TRP A 724 28.52 12.14 26.31
CA TRP A 724 28.87 13.14 25.29
C TRP A 724 30.21 12.78 24.60
N PRO A 725 30.30 12.79 23.26
CA PRO A 725 31.55 12.52 22.56
C PRO A 725 32.59 13.62 22.80
N ALA A 726 33.66 13.31 23.54
CA ALA A 726 34.65 14.32 23.98
C ALA A 726 35.27 15.16 22.83
N ALA A 727 35.50 14.55 21.67
CA ALA A 727 36.04 15.24 20.48
C ALA A 727 35.10 16.33 19.92
N GLU A 728 33.79 16.20 20.14
CA GLU A 728 32.76 17.12 19.64
C GLU A 728 32.58 18.33 20.59
N THR A 729 33.24 18.34 21.76
CA THR A 729 33.34 19.53 22.62
C THR A 729 34.10 20.66 21.91
N ALA A 730 35.13 20.33 21.12
CA ALA A 730 35.92 21.31 20.37
C ALA A 730 35.14 21.99 19.23
N LYS A 731 34.01 21.42 18.80
CA LYS A 731 33.26 21.85 17.61
C LYS A 731 31.93 22.53 17.95
N GLY A 732 31.35 23.22 16.96
CA GLY A 732 30.04 23.84 17.04
C GLY A 732 28.93 22.86 16.68
N HIS A 733 27.86 22.81 17.50
CA HIS A 733 26.74 21.89 17.33
C HIS A 733 25.38 22.55 17.64
N LEU A 734 24.39 22.20 16.82
CA LEU A 734 22.98 22.52 17.00
C LEU A 734 22.23 21.24 17.37
N LEU A 735 21.27 21.37 18.30
CA LEU A 735 20.31 20.35 18.70
C LEU A 735 18.92 21.00 18.79
N LEU A 736 17.95 20.43 18.09
CA LEU A 736 16.56 20.87 18.00
C LEU A 736 15.67 19.77 18.58
N CYS A 737 14.75 20.11 19.49
CA CYS A 737 13.75 19.21 20.05
C CYS A 737 12.34 19.77 19.82
N LEU A 738 11.45 18.94 19.28
CA LEU A 738 10.06 19.26 18.98
C LEU A 738 9.13 18.25 19.68
N THR A 739 8.20 18.73 20.50
CA THR A 739 7.11 17.90 21.03
C THR A 739 6.00 17.82 19.99
N ILE A 740 5.51 16.62 19.69
CA ILE A 740 4.55 16.34 18.61
C ILE A 740 3.56 15.26 19.07
N PRO A 741 2.30 15.28 18.61
CA PRO A 741 1.44 14.11 18.78
C PRO A 741 1.93 12.96 17.89
N GLU A 742 1.64 11.72 18.29
CA GLU A 742 2.14 10.49 17.66
C GLU A 742 1.74 10.41 16.18
N SER A 743 0.53 10.89 15.86
CA SER A 743 0.02 11.05 14.48
C SER A 743 0.98 11.75 13.50
N GLN A 744 1.91 12.58 13.99
CA GLN A 744 2.90 13.27 13.12
C GLN A 744 4.10 12.39 12.74
N ILE A 745 4.36 11.28 13.44
CA ILE A 745 5.54 10.42 13.21
C ILE A 745 5.56 9.90 11.77
N ASN A 746 4.41 9.46 11.24
CA ASN A 746 4.31 8.93 9.88
C ASN A 746 4.63 10.01 8.80
N ALA A 747 4.31 11.29 9.06
CA ALA A 747 4.66 12.41 8.18
C ALA A 747 6.17 12.77 8.22
N ILE A 748 6.80 12.62 9.40
CA ILE A 748 8.26 12.72 9.54
C ILE A 748 8.91 11.56 8.78
N ALA A 749 8.43 10.33 8.97
CA ALA A 749 8.95 9.14 8.29
C ALA A 749 8.88 9.25 6.75
N ALA A 750 7.76 9.77 6.22
CA ALA A 750 7.61 10.06 4.80
C ALA A 750 8.68 11.02 4.25
N SER A 751 9.20 11.93 5.08
CA SER A 751 10.31 12.82 4.72
C SER A 751 11.68 12.15 4.91
N LEU A 752 11.85 11.32 5.95
CA LEU A 752 13.08 10.58 6.21
C LEU A 752 13.37 9.50 5.15
N LEU A 753 12.35 8.91 4.51
CA LEU A 753 12.54 7.95 3.41
C LEU A 753 13.39 8.50 2.25
N PHE A 754 13.27 9.79 1.94
CA PHE A 754 14.06 10.42 0.88
C PHE A 754 15.54 10.53 1.23
N ILE A 755 15.87 10.67 2.52
CA ILE A 755 17.23 10.97 2.96
C ILE A 755 18.05 9.73 3.33
N GLN A 756 17.42 8.54 3.33
CA GLN A 756 18.05 7.24 3.60
C GLN A 756 18.93 7.25 4.87
N PRO A 757 18.37 7.60 6.05
CA PRO A 757 19.14 7.74 7.27
C PRO A 757 19.61 6.37 7.78
N MET A 758 20.81 6.32 8.36
CA MET A 758 21.34 5.12 9.00
C MET A 758 20.70 4.97 10.39
N ILE A 759 19.64 4.17 10.46
CA ILE A 759 19.03 3.73 11.73
C ILE A 759 20.02 2.78 12.41
N HIS A 760 20.39 3.09 13.65
CA HIS A 760 21.32 2.27 14.43
C HIS A 760 20.68 1.68 15.70
N TYR A 761 19.45 2.07 16.00
CA TYR A 761 18.61 1.48 17.04
C TYR A 761 17.14 1.75 16.77
N ASN A 762 16.28 0.76 17.04
CA ASN A 762 14.84 0.90 17.06
C ASN A 762 14.26 -0.12 18.06
N ASP A 763 13.51 0.34 19.06
CA ASP A 763 12.70 -0.51 19.95
C ASP A 763 11.20 -0.19 19.91
N ILE A 764 10.76 0.68 18.98
CA ILE A 764 9.34 0.91 18.71
C ILE A 764 8.73 -0.38 18.14
N PRO A 765 7.72 -0.97 18.81
CA PRO A 765 7.11 -2.24 18.41
C PRO A 765 6.18 -2.06 17.21
N GLU A 766 5.92 -3.16 16.50
CA GLU A 766 5.09 -3.11 15.29
C GLU A 766 3.65 -2.63 15.55
N THR A 767 3.15 -2.81 16.79
CA THR A 767 1.80 -2.38 17.23
C THR A 767 1.56 -0.89 17.02
N GLU A 768 2.40 -0.01 17.58
CA GLU A 768 2.26 1.44 17.41
C GLU A 768 2.41 1.84 15.93
N THR A 769 3.20 1.09 15.17
CA THR A 769 3.54 1.43 13.78
C THR A 769 2.59 0.87 12.74
N ALA A 770 1.60 0.07 13.13
CA ALA A 770 0.69 -0.62 12.21
C ALA A 770 -0.08 0.36 11.31
N ALA A 771 -0.48 1.50 11.87
CA ALA A 771 -1.12 2.61 11.15
C ALA A 771 -0.13 3.56 10.44
N MET A 772 1.19 3.30 10.52
CA MET A 772 2.24 4.19 10.03
C MET A 772 3.03 3.60 8.83
N PRO A 773 2.42 3.52 7.63
CA PRO A 773 3.03 2.83 6.49
C PRO A 773 4.38 3.40 6.04
N TYR A 774 4.63 4.71 6.18
CA TYR A 774 5.94 5.29 5.84
C TYR A 774 6.99 4.99 6.91
N PHE A 775 6.61 4.81 8.17
CA PHE A 775 7.51 4.39 9.25
C PHE A 775 7.93 2.92 9.08
N GLY A 776 6.98 2.03 8.75
CA GLY A 776 7.29 0.64 8.40
C GLY A 776 8.24 0.53 7.20
N LYS A 777 8.07 1.35 6.17
CA LYS A 777 9.01 1.45 5.03
C LYS A 777 10.39 1.98 5.44
N LEU A 778 10.43 2.94 6.35
CA LEU A 778 11.67 3.56 6.82
C LEU A 778 12.54 2.55 7.59
N ILE A 779 11.93 1.74 8.48
CA ILE A 779 12.63 0.65 9.19
C ILE A 779 13.13 -0.42 8.23
N LYS A 780 12.35 -0.77 7.20
CA LYS A 780 12.75 -1.72 6.15
C LYS A 780 13.86 -1.20 5.22
N GLY A 781 14.25 0.07 5.31
CA GLY A 781 15.22 0.69 4.43
C GLY A 781 14.74 0.85 2.98
N GLU A 782 13.42 0.87 2.76
CA GLU A 782 12.84 1.12 1.44
C GLU A 782 13.15 2.54 0.95
N ILE A 783 13.28 2.72 -0.37
CA ILE A 783 13.65 4.00 -0.99
C ILE A 783 12.67 4.37 -2.10
N PRO A 784 12.34 5.66 -2.30
CA PRO A 784 11.51 6.10 -3.43
C PRO A 784 12.21 5.83 -4.78
N THR A 785 11.69 4.87 -5.54
CA THR A 785 12.22 4.47 -6.86
C THR A 785 11.62 5.27 -8.02
N LEU A 786 10.47 5.90 -7.83
CA LEU A 786 9.76 6.71 -8.82
C LEU A 786 9.81 8.20 -8.44
N PRO A 787 9.79 9.13 -9.42
CA PRO A 787 9.67 10.56 -9.15
C PRO A 787 8.28 10.91 -8.56
N PRO A 788 8.16 12.00 -7.78
CA PRO A 788 9.16 13.03 -7.53
C PRO A 788 10.21 12.62 -6.47
N PHE A 789 11.49 12.88 -6.76
CA PHE A 789 12.62 12.59 -5.86
C PHE A 789 12.86 13.64 -4.75
N THR A 790 11.86 14.47 -4.48
CA THR A 790 11.86 15.51 -3.44
C THR A 790 10.52 15.50 -2.73
N SER A 791 10.53 15.56 -1.41
CA SER A 791 9.31 15.69 -0.60
C SER A 791 9.27 17.02 0.14
N ARG A 792 8.05 17.50 0.37
CA ARG A 792 7.71 18.66 1.18
C ARG A 792 6.60 18.23 2.13
N GLY A 793 6.95 17.96 3.38
CA GLY A 793 6.01 17.74 4.47
C GLY A 793 5.79 19.01 5.31
N SER A 794 4.79 18.96 6.16
CA SER A 794 4.63 19.87 7.28
C SER A 794 4.02 19.13 8.46
N ILE A 795 4.54 19.37 9.65
CA ILE A 795 4.01 18.84 10.91
C ILE A 795 3.61 20.00 11.82
N ARG A 796 2.77 19.69 12.81
CA ARG A 796 2.39 20.60 13.89
C ARG A 796 2.92 20.09 15.22
N THR A 797 3.50 20.97 16.02
CA THR A 797 3.86 20.64 17.41
C THR A 797 2.60 20.53 18.27
N GLU A 798 2.66 19.70 19.30
CA GLU A 798 1.65 19.70 20.37
C GLU A 798 1.72 21.06 21.10
N ASN A 799 0.61 21.83 21.15
CA ASN A 799 0.57 23.06 21.96
C ASN A 799 -0.87 23.54 22.21
N ALA A 800 -1.28 23.58 23.48
CA ALA A 800 -2.56 24.16 23.90
C ALA A 800 -2.61 25.71 23.79
N GLY A 801 -1.46 26.39 23.63
CA GLY A 801 -1.38 27.82 23.29
C GLY A 801 -1.28 28.12 21.79
N GLY A 802 -1.49 27.14 20.91
CA GLY A 802 -1.44 27.30 19.44
C GLY A 802 -0.28 26.52 18.78
N PRO A 803 -0.55 25.54 17.89
CA PRO A 803 0.49 24.67 17.34
C PRO A 803 1.48 25.40 16.43
N LEU A 804 2.76 25.07 16.55
CA LEU A 804 3.82 25.60 15.68
C LEU A 804 3.90 24.80 14.39
N THR A 805 3.89 25.48 13.25
CA THR A 805 4.11 24.85 11.95
C THR A 805 5.61 24.63 11.71
N VAL A 806 5.96 23.38 11.38
CA VAL A 806 7.32 23.00 10.98
C VAL A 806 7.26 22.36 9.59
N HIS A 807 7.88 23.01 8.60
CA HIS A 807 8.03 22.48 7.26
C HIS A 807 9.26 21.58 7.15
N ILE A 808 9.10 20.44 6.49
CA ILE A 808 10.19 19.48 6.27
C ILE A 808 10.42 19.37 4.77
N TYR A 809 11.59 19.78 4.31
CA TYR A 809 12.03 19.62 2.93
C TYR A 809 13.05 18.49 2.85
N SER A 810 12.85 17.53 1.96
CA SER A 810 13.76 16.40 1.78
C SER A 810 14.01 16.11 0.31
N LYS A 811 15.20 15.57 0.01
CA LYS A 811 15.58 15.13 -1.33
C LYS A 811 16.38 13.84 -1.26
N SER A 812 16.20 12.96 -2.25
CA SER A 812 17.08 11.81 -2.47
C SER A 812 18.23 12.14 -3.41
N GLU A 813 19.21 11.24 -3.51
CA GLU A 813 20.33 11.37 -4.46
C GLU A 813 19.87 11.53 -5.92
N SER A 814 18.76 10.88 -6.29
CA SER A 814 18.17 10.91 -7.63
C SER A 814 17.62 12.29 -8.03
N SER A 815 17.39 13.20 -7.06
CA SER A 815 16.85 14.53 -7.32
C SER A 815 17.75 15.41 -8.19
N LYS A 816 19.07 15.31 -8.04
CA LYS A 816 20.09 16.19 -8.64
C LYS A 816 19.92 17.71 -8.34
N TYR A 817 18.92 18.11 -7.56
CA TYR A 817 18.77 19.48 -7.07
C TYR A 817 19.60 19.69 -5.81
N GLU A 818 20.10 20.91 -5.63
CA GLU A 818 20.68 21.33 -4.36
C GLU A 818 19.59 21.86 -3.41
N ILE A 819 19.74 21.64 -2.10
CA ILE A 819 18.66 21.86 -1.13
C ILE A 819 18.32 23.35 -0.91
N TYR A 820 19.26 24.28 -1.09
CA TYR A 820 19.10 25.67 -0.69
C TYR A 820 18.31 26.51 -1.70
N LYS A 821 18.77 26.63 -2.96
CA LYS A 821 18.14 27.52 -3.96
C LYS A 821 16.97 26.86 -4.68
N LYS A 822 17.15 25.61 -5.13
CA LYS A 822 16.18 24.86 -5.95
C LYS A 822 15.03 24.29 -5.12
N ILE A 823 15.22 24.04 -3.83
CA ILE A 823 14.19 23.52 -2.92
C ILE A 823 13.75 24.60 -1.91
N ILE A 824 14.59 25.04 -0.96
CA ILE A 824 14.17 25.97 0.11
C ILE A 824 13.74 27.34 -0.47
N VAL A 825 14.61 28.10 -1.15
CA VAL A 825 14.28 29.42 -1.72
C VAL A 825 13.11 29.34 -2.71
N LYS A 826 13.07 28.30 -3.55
CA LYS A 826 11.95 28.07 -4.48
C LYS A 826 10.62 27.81 -3.75
N SER A 827 10.65 27.12 -2.61
CA SER A 827 9.47 26.78 -1.82
C SER A 827 8.98 27.98 -1.00
N LEU A 828 9.90 28.63 -0.27
CA LEU A 828 9.59 29.79 0.59
C LEU A 828 9.27 31.05 -0.22
N LYS A 829 9.74 31.14 -1.48
CA LYS A 829 9.69 32.34 -2.33
C LYS A 829 10.36 33.59 -1.71
N LYS A 830 11.15 33.42 -0.63
CA LYS A 830 11.88 34.46 0.11
C LYS A 830 13.38 34.35 -0.17
N THR A 831 14.11 35.45 0.04
CA THR A 831 15.57 35.40 0.16
C THR A 831 15.95 34.64 1.45
N ILE A 832 17.09 33.97 1.48
CA ILE A 832 17.63 33.38 2.72
C ILE A 832 19.06 33.87 3.00
N LYS A 833 19.35 34.13 4.28
CA LYS A 833 20.71 34.25 4.82
C LYS A 833 21.16 32.86 5.27
N VAL A 834 22.38 32.43 4.98
CA VAL A 834 22.89 31.07 5.24
C VAL A 834 24.18 31.12 6.06
N TRP A 835 24.19 30.41 7.19
CA TRP A 835 25.39 30.02 7.93
C TRP A 835 25.67 28.55 7.62
N SER A 836 26.79 28.28 6.96
CA SER A 836 27.19 26.92 6.59
C SER A 836 28.63 26.91 6.08
N ARG A 837 29.34 25.80 6.31
CA ARG A 837 30.56 25.48 5.56
C ARG A 837 30.24 25.49 4.07
N ARG A 838 31.12 26.10 3.28
CA ARG A 838 30.92 26.33 1.84
C ARG A 838 32.14 25.94 1.03
N ASP A 839 31.91 25.50 -0.19
CA ASP A 839 32.99 25.37 -1.17
C ASP A 839 33.14 26.70 -1.94
N ASN A 840 34.28 26.89 -2.60
CA ASN A 840 34.50 28.08 -3.43
C ASN A 840 33.74 28.00 -4.78
N LYS A 841 32.83 27.03 -4.96
CA LYS A 841 32.09 26.78 -6.21
C LYS A 841 30.69 27.39 -6.16
N LEU A 842 29.95 27.23 -5.06
CA LEU A 842 28.64 27.87 -4.89
C LEU A 842 28.81 29.30 -4.34
N LYS A 843 28.34 30.27 -5.12
CA LYS A 843 28.36 31.69 -4.75
C LYS A 843 26.96 32.18 -4.37
N GLY A 844 26.91 33.15 -3.45
CA GLY A 844 25.70 33.94 -3.22
C GLY A 844 25.24 34.62 -4.51
N ASP A 845 23.92 34.80 -4.67
CA ASP A 845 23.33 35.36 -5.88
C ASP A 845 22.55 36.63 -5.56
N CYS A 846 23.00 37.75 -6.13
CA CYS A 846 22.40 39.07 -5.99
C CYS A 846 21.79 39.62 -7.30
N ARG A 847 21.72 38.82 -8.38
CA ARG A 847 21.47 39.34 -9.75
C ARG A 847 20.01 39.31 -10.22
N VAL A 848 19.10 38.66 -9.50
CA VAL A 848 17.68 38.51 -9.92
C VAL A 848 16.74 38.98 -8.82
N SER A 849 15.83 39.89 -9.13
CA SER A 849 14.90 40.51 -8.16
C SER A 849 14.17 39.47 -7.26
N GLN A 850 14.26 39.69 -5.95
CA GLN A 850 13.48 39.07 -4.86
C GLN A 850 13.69 37.57 -4.51
N ARG A 851 14.70 36.83 -5.02
CA ARG A 851 14.96 35.43 -4.57
C ARG A 851 16.45 35.07 -4.43
N HIS A 852 17.10 35.61 -3.42
CA HIS A 852 18.55 35.53 -3.24
C HIS A 852 19.01 34.47 -2.22
N ILE A 853 20.29 34.11 -2.30
CA ILE A 853 21.05 33.49 -1.20
C ILE A 853 22.12 34.49 -0.76
N ARG A 854 22.06 34.91 0.50
CA ARG A 854 23.07 35.73 1.18
C ARG A 854 23.91 34.80 2.07
N LEU A 855 25.23 34.84 1.94
CA LEU A 855 26.14 34.00 2.72
C LEU A 855 26.68 34.80 3.91
N ILE A 856 26.56 34.27 5.13
CA ILE A 856 27.08 34.93 6.32
C ILE A 856 28.62 34.80 6.36
N THR A 857 29.30 35.86 6.75
CA THR A 857 30.76 35.93 6.86
C THR A 857 31.25 35.29 8.16
N SER A 858 32.45 34.72 8.13
CA SER A 858 33.12 34.16 9.31
C SER A 858 34.27 35.09 9.73
N PRO A 859 34.59 35.24 11.03
CA PRO A 859 33.90 34.68 12.20
C PRO A 859 32.55 35.34 12.50
N ALA A 860 31.76 34.74 13.39
CA ALA A 860 30.52 35.30 13.94
C ALA A 860 30.42 35.00 15.45
N SER A 861 29.37 35.48 16.11
CA SER A 861 29.12 35.19 17.53
C SER A 861 27.63 34.96 17.77
N VAL A 862 27.29 33.94 18.55
CA VAL A 862 25.91 33.64 18.97
C VAL A 862 25.77 34.02 20.43
N ASN A 863 25.21 35.20 20.70
CA ASN A 863 25.06 35.78 22.05
C ASN A 863 26.37 35.73 22.89
N GLY A 864 27.46 36.24 22.32
CA GLY A 864 28.79 36.26 22.95
C GLY A 864 29.60 34.96 22.81
N HIS A 865 29.01 33.86 22.33
CA HIS A 865 29.77 32.66 22.00
C HIS A 865 30.32 32.73 20.57
N ASN A 866 31.62 32.97 20.46
CA ASN A 866 32.32 33.04 19.18
C ASN A 866 32.27 31.72 18.41
N THR A 867 32.04 31.81 17.10
CA THR A 867 32.00 30.69 16.18
C THR A 867 32.70 31.02 14.86
N ASN A 868 33.17 29.98 14.17
CA ASN A 868 33.79 30.08 12.85
C ASN A 868 33.39 28.87 12.01
N LEU A 869 33.40 29.01 10.68
CA LEU A 869 32.92 27.96 9.78
C LEU A 869 33.81 26.70 9.81
N GLU A 870 35.07 26.79 10.22
CA GLU A 870 35.99 25.65 10.24
C GLU A 870 35.68 24.69 11.39
N LEU A 871 35.34 25.21 12.57
CA LEU A 871 35.03 24.41 13.76
C LEU A 871 33.53 24.18 14.00
N ASP A 872 32.66 24.90 13.30
CA ASP A 872 31.19 24.74 13.41
C ASP A 872 30.66 23.68 12.42
N GLU A 873 30.07 22.60 12.94
CA GLU A 873 29.41 21.55 12.14
C GLU A 873 27.98 21.92 11.74
N THR A 874 27.46 23.06 12.20
CA THR A 874 26.07 23.45 11.93
C THR A 874 25.88 23.99 10.53
N SER A 875 24.67 23.81 10.01
CA SER A 875 24.20 24.48 8.82
C SER A 875 22.75 24.91 9.04
N TRP A 876 22.51 26.20 8.88
CA TRP A 876 21.21 26.82 9.11
C TRP A 876 21.00 28.05 8.23
N ALA A 877 19.74 28.43 8.06
CA ALA A 877 19.34 29.57 7.25
C ALA A 877 18.14 30.31 7.83
N VAL A 878 18.04 31.61 7.59
CA VAL A 878 16.91 32.45 8.02
C VAL A 878 16.33 33.25 6.84
N SER A 879 15.01 33.42 6.82
CA SER A 879 14.30 34.07 5.69
C SER A 879 14.29 35.60 5.76
N ASP A 880 14.52 36.26 4.63
CA ASP A 880 14.61 37.71 4.52
C ASP A 880 13.55 38.23 3.52
N PRO A 881 12.50 38.98 3.96
CA PRO A 881 12.15 39.31 5.36
C PRO A 881 11.41 38.18 6.10
N ARG A 882 11.43 38.24 7.44
CA ARG A 882 10.69 37.48 8.50
C ARG A 882 9.88 36.27 8.00
N ASN A 883 10.06 35.06 8.51
CA ASN A 883 9.73 34.64 9.87
C ASN A 883 10.20 33.18 10.13
N ILE A 884 11.12 32.67 9.29
CA ILE A 884 11.48 31.25 9.21
C ILE A 884 12.94 31.05 9.56
N PHE A 885 13.19 30.09 10.46
CA PHE A 885 14.50 29.51 10.72
C PHE A 885 14.55 28.09 10.17
N CYS A 886 15.57 27.73 9.41
CA CYS A 886 15.78 26.39 8.87
C CYS A 886 17.09 25.81 9.40
N HIS A 887 17.06 24.60 9.95
CA HIS A 887 18.24 23.74 10.09
C HIS A 887 18.38 22.87 8.83
N ILE A 888 19.59 22.71 8.31
CA ILE A 888 19.92 21.88 7.13
C ILE A 888 21.01 20.88 7.52
N ASP A 889 20.88 19.61 7.09
CA ASP A 889 21.81 18.52 7.45
C ASP A 889 23.08 18.45 6.58
N LYS A 890 23.07 19.13 5.43
CA LYS A 890 24.19 19.21 4.47
C LYS A 890 24.79 20.62 4.43
N PRO A 891 26.12 20.74 4.32
CA PRO A 891 26.78 22.02 4.10
C PRO A 891 26.48 22.61 2.71
N TYR A 892 26.76 23.90 2.53
CA TYR A 892 26.59 24.66 1.28
C TYR A 892 27.71 24.36 0.25
N PHE A 893 27.85 23.09 -0.11
CA PHE A 893 28.77 22.62 -1.15
C PHE A 893 28.02 22.40 -2.47
N LYS A 894 28.73 22.35 -3.61
CA LYS A 894 28.14 22.00 -4.92
C LYS A 894 27.74 20.53 -5.00
N ASP A 895 28.56 19.66 -4.41
CA ASP A 895 28.48 18.21 -4.64
C ASP A 895 27.30 17.55 -3.89
N GLN A 896 26.78 18.19 -2.82
CA GLN A 896 25.52 17.79 -2.15
C GLN A 896 24.30 17.71 -3.08
N ALA A 897 24.33 18.34 -4.26
CA ALA A 897 23.26 18.19 -5.25
C ALA A 897 22.99 16.72 -5.61
N LYS A 898 24.01 15.86 -5.55
CA LYS A 898 23.95 14.41 -5.79
C LYS A 898 23.75 13.57 -4.53
N GLU A 899 23.64 14.19 -3.35
CA GLU A 899 23.50 13.51 -2.07
C GLU A 899 22.07 13.68 -1.52
N PRO A 900 21.57 12.78 -0.66
CA PRO A 900 20.33 13.00 0.07
C PRO A 900 20.49 14.14 1.09
N SER A 901 19.42 14.91 1.35
CA SER A 901 19.46 16.03 2.33
C SER A 901 18.09 16.33 2.92
N LEU A 902 18.10 16.79 4.17
CA LEU A 902 16.97 17.24 4.97
C LEU A 902 17.13 18.72 5.35
N ALA A 903 16.03 19.47 5.31
CA ALA A 903 15.91 20.76 5.95
C ALA A 903 14.62 20.84 6.79
N VAL A 904 14.76 21.25 8.04
CA VAL A 904 13.66 21.41 9.01
C VAL A 904 13.49 22.91 9.27
N CYS A 905 12.40 23.48 8.78
CA CYS A 905 12.12 24.90 8.76
C CYS A 905 10.94 25.24 9.69
N ILE A 906 11.20 26.05 10.71
CA ILE A 906 10.27 26.46 11.75
C ILE A 906 9.78 27.87 11.47
N GLU A 907 8.46 28.06 11.44
CA GLU A 907 7.83 29.37 11.27
C GLU A 907 7.57 30.04 12.63
N ASN A 908 8.54 30.81 13.14
CA ASN A 908 8.42 31.53 14.41
C ASN A 908 9.30 32.78 14.43
N ASN A 909 8.70 33.93 14.71
CA ASN A 909 9.38 35.23 14.72
C ASN A 909 10.50 35.32 15.77
N ASP A 910 10.32 34.70 16.94
CA ASP A 910 11.29 34.79 18.05
C ASP A 910 12.57 34.02 17.70
N ILE A 911 12.45 32.77 17.27
CA ILE A 911 13.56 31.94 16.79
C ILE A 911 14.22 32.61 15.58
N PHE A 912 13.43 33.11 14.62
CA PHE A 912 13.95 33.85 13.47
C PHE A 912 14.83 35.04 13.89
N ALA A 913 14.38 35.86 14.85
CA ALA A 913 15.14 37.01 15.33
C ALA A 913 16.52 36.59 15.87
N ARG A 914 16.57 35.58 16.75
CA ARG A 914 17.81 35.12 17.41
C ARG A 914 18.90 34.55 16.50
N PHE A 915 18.55 34.20 15.26
CA PHE A 915 19.50 33.76 14.22
C PHE A 915 19.66 34.78 13.07
N ASN A 916 18.93 35.90 13.14
CA ASN A 916 19.01 37.00 12.18
C ASN A 916 19.84 38.18 12.74
N ASP A 917 19.79 38.37 14.05
CA ASP A 917 20.72 39.16 14.85
C ASP A 917 22.17 38.62 14.71
#